data_AF-A0A2N2KGX7-F1
#
_entry.id   AF-A0A2N2KGX7-F1
#
_cell.length_a   1.000
_cell.length_b   1.000
_cell.length_c   1.000
_cell.angle_alpha   90.00
_cell.angle_beta   90.00
_cell.angle_gamma   90.00
#
_symmetry.space_group_name_H-M   'P 1'
#
loop_
_entity.id
_entity.type
_entity.pdbx_description
1 polymer ?
#
loop_
_entity_poly.entity_id
_entity_poly.type
_entity_poly.pdbx_seq_one_letter_code
_entity_poly.pdbx_strand_id
1 'polypeptide(L)'
;MNLRKLWSSRSLSLTLRFVIPLVVFMILLAYVVVPLVDKLTLRWSIRDLDMRSKMITNTLQEPFGDLLVQGNRMKINTLFRRAIQDERLLALGYCDDQNKLLYNTPTFPNSIGCSLPKSSILESPALIQLPQGLVHVAVNPLLIEGVQSGSLVLVHDMSFVERRSSDTRKYILILFAVLCLVTSFITVFIAHWSWRGWMKGVRALLRGDGLTKSKSSGSELQPLVSDLRALLRTIDAERRIADDVTLSWNPETLRNLLYKQFAGEQIIVVSNREPYIHVKGKDGIQIQRPASGLVTAVEAVMRACSGIWIAHGGGTADHDVVDKNDHFAVPPEHPEYMLRRIWLTREEEQGYYYGFANEGLWPLCHIAHVRPIFRTSDWKQYVAINQRFADAVVQESDREDPVVLVQDYHFALLPRMLRKALPKATIIMFWHIPWPNPESFGICPWREELLRGMLGSTILGFHTPFHCKNFLETVDRYLETRIEQASSTIYHGGNLTLVADYPISIQWPTPWQDSQPSITTCRTEIRQLLKIDKDCLIGLGVDRLDYTKGILERLRAVECLLESHPEMIGRFCFIQIAAPSRSALEEYQNFDASVRALTTQINLRFSKESYLPVHLKVEHHEPVDVNRYYRAADVCMVTSLHDGMNLVAKEYVAARDDERGVLILSRFTGAAHELYEALIVNPYHIEQTADALYQALTMPEFEQQARMRSMRSMVRDFNVYRWAARMLLDAARIRQRQKLSEKIGM
;
A
#
# COMPACT_ATOMS: atom_id res chain seq x y z
N MET A 1 -70.60 4.96 5.32
CA MET A 1 -69.19 5.31 5.04
C MET A 1 -69.16 6.30 3.88
N ASN A 2 -69.13 7.61 4.17
CA ASN A 2 -69.34 8.66 3.16
C ASN A 2 -68.01 9.03 2.48
N LEU A 3 -67.77 8.50 1.27
CA LEU A 3 -66.61 8.78 0.40
C LEU A 3 -66.53 10.24 -0.11
N ARG A 4 -67.51 11.09 0.21
CA ARG A 4 -67.55 12.49 -0.25
C ARG A 4 -66.84 13.52 0.64
N LYS A 5 -66.24 13.13 1.77
CA LYS A 5 -65.66 14.08 2.75
C LYS A 5 -64.13 14.07 2.86
N LEU A 6 -63.42 13.37 1.97
CA LEU A 6 -61.95 13.25 2.03
C LEU A 6 -61.20 14.26 1.16
N TRP A 7 -61.86 14.97 0.24
CA TRP A 7 -61.22 15.94 -0.63
C TRP A 7 -61.81 17.34 -0.38
N SER A 8 -61.28 18.02 0.64
CA SER A 8 -61.45 19.47 0.72
C SER A 8 -60.68 20.11 -0.44
N SER A 9 -61.27 21.10 -1.12
CA SER A 9 -60.64 21.78 -2.27
C SER A 9 -59.27 22.39 -1.94
N ARG A 10 -58.98 22.64 -0.66
CA ARG A 10 -57.67 23.13 -0.18
C ARG A 10 -56.57 22.07 -0.19
N SER A 11 -56.86 20.82 0.20
CA SER A 11 -55.89 19.72 0.20
C SER A 11 -55.39 19.42 -1.22
N LEU A 12 -56.32 19.46 -2.19
CA LEU A 12 -56.01 19.19 -3.59
C LEU A 12 -55.18 20.30 -4.25
N SER A 13 -55.46 21.56 -3.90
CA SER A 13 -54.69 22.69 -4.39
C SER A 13 -53.23 22.67 -3.91
N LEU A 14 -52.97 22.09 -2.73
CA LEU A 14 -51.63 21.99 -2.16
C LEU A 14 -50.83 20.84 -2.77
N THR A 15 -51.43 19.66 -2.96
CA THR A 15 -50.73 18.55 -3.62
C THR A 15 -50.42 18.85 -5.08
N LEU A 16 -51.32 19.49 -5.82
CA LEU A 16 -51.04 19.91 -7.20
C LEU A 16 -49.85 20.88 -7.30
N ARG A 17 -49.66 21.77 -6.32
CA ARG A 17 -48.55 22.74 -6.33
C ARG A 17 -47.16 22.11 -6.25
N PHE A 18 -47.04 20.91 -5.68
CA PHE A 18 -45.74 20.22 -5.56
C PHE A 18 -45.53 19.17 -6.65
N VAL A 19 -46.61 18.51 -7.10
CA VAL A 19 -46.51 17.46 -8.11
C VAL A 19 -46.28 18.04 -9.50
N ILE A 20 -46.90 19.18 -9.85
CA ILE A 20 -46.76 19.77 -11.19
C ILE A 20 -45.32 20.20 -11.49
N PRO A 21 -44.61 20.97 -10.62
CA PRO A 21 -43.23 21.35 -10.88
C PRO A 21 -42.28 20.14 -10.96
N LEU A 22 -42.53 19.11 -10.16
CA LEU A 22 -41.75 17.87 -10.16
C LEU A 22 -41.90 17.12 -11.49
N VAL A 23 -43.13 16.98 -11.98
CA VAL A 23 -43.40 16.36 -13.29
C VAL A 23 -42.74 17.16 -14.42
N VAL A 24 -42.85 18.49 -14.39
CA VAL A 24 -42.20 19.38 -15.38
C VAL A 24 -40.68 19.23 -15.36
N PHE A 25 -40.08 19.20 -14.17
CA PHE A 25 -38.64 18.99 -14.02
C PHE A 25 -38.19 17.62 -14.54
N MET A 26 -38.92 16.56 -14.21
CA MET A 26 -38.63 15.20 -14.67
C MET A 26 -38.72 15.06 -16.19
N ILE A 27 -39.70 15.73 -16.82
CA ILE A 27 -39.84 15.78 -18.28
C ILE A 27 -38.66 16.54 -18.91
N LEU A 28 -38.28 17.70 -18.35
CA LEU A 28 -37.11 18.47 -18.80
C LEU A 28 -35.82 17.66 -18.69
N LEU A 29 -35.63 16.95 -17.58
CA LEU A 29 -34.45 16.11 -17.36
C LEU A 29 -34.41 14.94 -18.35
N ALA A 30 -35.53 14.26 -18.56
CA ALA A 30 -35.63 13.20 -19.58
C ALA A 30 -35.33 13.74 -20.99
N TYR A 31 -35.81 14.94 -21.32
CA TYR A 31 -35.57 15.58 -22.62
C TYR A 31 -34.08 15.86 -22.87
N VAL A 32 -33.29 16.13 -21.83
CA VAL A 32 -31.84 16.35 -21.95
C VAL A 32 -31.07 15.03 -21.95
N VAL A 33 -31.42 14.10 -21.06
CA VAL A 33 -30.65 12.86 -20.84
C VAL A 33 -30.82 11.86 -21.98
N VAL A 34 -32.03 11.68 -22.50
CA VAL A 34 -32.31 10.72 -23.58
C VAL A 34 -31.42 10.95 -24.83
N PRO A 35 -31.39 12.16 -25.44
CA PRO A 35 -30.58 12.38 -26.64
C PRO A 35 -29.07 12.32 -26.36
N LEU A 36 -28.64 12.60 -25.13
CA LEU A 36 -27.24 12.46 -24.74
C LEU A 36 -26.82 10.98 -24.71
N VAL A 37 -27.63 10.12 -24.09
CA VAL A 37 -27.34 8.68 -24.01
C VAL A 37 -27.39 8.03 -25.39
N ASP A 38 -28.34 8.41 -26.25
CA ASP A 38 -28.41 7.90 -27.62
C ASP A 38 -27.13 8.27 -28.41
N LYS A 39 -26.66 9.52 -28.30
CA LYS A 39 -25.40 9.95 -28.95
C LYS A 39 -24.17 9.22 -28.42
N LEU A 40 -24.08 9.00 -27.11
CA LEU A 40 -22.96 8.30 -26.49
C LEU A 40 -22.95 6.82 -26.88
N THR A 41 -24.11 6.16 -26.85
CA THR A 41 -24.28 4.75 -27.24
C THR A 41 -23.87 4.54 -28.69
N LEU A 42 -24.29 5.44 -29.59
CA LEU A 42 -23.93 5.37 -31.00
C LEU A 42 -22.41 5.54 -31.22
N ARG A 43 -21.81 6.56 -30.60
CA ARG A 43 -20.35 6.82 -30.71
C ARG A 43 -19.51 5.66 -30.18
N TRP A 44 -19.92 5.10 -29.04
CA TRP A 44 -19.23 3.96 -28.45
C TRP A 44 -19.31 2.72 -29.34
N SER A 45 -20.50 2.42 -29.87
CA SER A 45 -20.71 1.26 -30.76
C SER A 45 -19.88 1.35 -32.03
N ILE A 46 -19.80 2.54 -32.62
CA ILE A 46 -18.99 2.79 -33.81
C ILE A 46 -17.50 2.57 -33.53
N ARG A 47 -16.99 3.11 -32.40
CA ARG A 47 -15.58 2.92 -32.02
C ARG A 47 -15.24 1.45 -31.77
N ASP A 48 -16.17 0.69 -31.19
CA ASP A 48 -16.01 -0.76 -31.03
C ASP A 48 -15.93 -1.49 -32.39
N LEU A 49 -16.80 -1.13 -33.33
CA LEU A 49 -16.79 -1.68 -34.69
C LEU A 49 -15.51 -1.34 -35.45
N ASP A 50 -14.96 -0.14 -35.29
CA ASP A 50 -13.67 0.25 -35.87
C ASP A 50 -12.51 -0.59 -35.34
N MET A 51 -12.44 -0.81 -34.02
CA MET A 51 -11.40 -1.65 -33.41
C MET A 51 -11.48 -3.10 -33.90
N ARG A 52 -12.69 -3.66 -33.98
CA ARG A 52 -12.90 -5.01 -34.53
C ARG A 52 -12.52 -5.08 -36.01
N SER A 53 -12.86 -4.07 -36.80
CA SER A 53 -12.51 -4.01 -38.22
C SER A 53 -11.00 -4.06 -38.44
N LYS A 54 -10.24 -3.32 -37.61
CA LYS A 54 -8.77 -3.35 -37.61
C LYS A 54 -8.22 -4.72 -37.23
N MET A 55 -8.78 -5.36 -36.21
CA MET A 55 -8.39 -6.70 -35.79
C MET A 55 -8.63 -7.74 -36.91
N ILE A 56 -9.81 -7.72 -37.55
CA ILE A 56 -10.12 -8.61 -38.68
C ILE A 56 -9.15 -8.37 -39.84
N THR A 57 -8.82 -7.10 -40.12
CA THR A 57 -7.87 -6.75 -41.18
C THR A 57 -6.48 -7.32 -40.88
N ASN A 58 -5.97 -7.11 -39.66
CA ASN A 58 -4.65 -7.62 -39.25
C ASN A 58 -4.59 -9.15 -39.29
N THR A 59 -5.65 -9.84 -38.85
CA THR A 59 -5.72 -11.31 -38.88
C THR A 59 -5.78 -11.85 -40.32
N LEU A 60 -6.48 -11.15 -41.22
CA LEU A 60 -6.57 -11.55 -42.62
C LEU A 60 -5.33 -11.14 -43.44
N GLN A 61 -4.50 -10.23 -42.94
CA GLN A 61 -3.44 -9.58 -43.71
C GLN A 61 -2.44 -10.57 -44.31
N GLU A 62 -1.85 -11.44 -43.50
CA GLU A 62 -0.90 -12.46 -43.94
C GLU A 62 -1.54 -13.53 -44.86
N PRO A 63 -2.60 -14.26 -44.43
CA PRO A 63 -3.17 -15.32 -45.26
C PRO A 63 -3.81 -14.81 -46.54
N PHE A 64 -4.32 -13.56 -46.57
CA PHE A 64 -4.83 -12.95 -47.78
C PHE A 64 -3.70 -12.43 -48.69
N GLY A 65 -2.66 -11.83 -48.11
CA GLY A 65 -1.47 -11.37 -48.83
C GLY A 65 -0.81 -12.51 -49.62
N ASP A 66 -0.59 -13.66 -48.96
CA ASP A 66 -0.01 -14.84 -49.60
C ASP A 66 -0.87 -15.37 -50.76
N LEU A 67 -2.20 -15.38 -50.58
CA LEU A 67 -3.14 -15.84 -51.61
C LEU A 67 -3.27 -14.86 -52.78
N LEU A 68 -3.10 -13.55 -52.52
CA LEU A 68 -3.05 -12.51 -53.55
C LEU A 68 -1.82 -12.69 -54.45
N VAL A 69 -0.64 -12.92 -53.86
CA VAL A 69 0.61 -13.18 -54.61
C VAL A 69 0.49 -14.45 -55.47
N GLN A 70 -0.17 -15.48 -54.96
CA GLN A 70 -0.41 -16.73 -55.68
C GLN A 70 -1.51 -16.64 -56.77
N GLY A 71 -2.27 -15.54 -56.84
CA GLY A 71 -3.36 -15.36 -57.80
C GLY A 71 -4.53 -16.35 -57.66
N ASN A 72 -4.68 -17.01 -56.51
CA ASN A 72 -5.65 -18.11 -56.35
C ASN A 72 -7.05 -17.59 -55.96
N ARG A 73 -7.83 -17.20 -56.97
CA ARG A 73 -9.18 -16.63 -56.79
C ARG A 73 -10.15 -17.53 -56.03
N MET A 74 -10.07 -18.86 -56.18
CA MET A 74 -10.95 -19.77 -55.45
C MET A 74 -10.69 -19.77 -53.94
N LYS A 75 -9.41 -19.80 -53.54
CA LYS A 75 -9.03 -19.77 -52.12
C LYS A 75 -9.36 -18.42 -51.47
N ILE A 76 -9.15 -17.31 -52.19
CA ILE A 76 -9.54 -15.97 -51.74
C ILE A 76 -11.05 -15.89 -51.46
N ASN A 77 -11.86 -16.33 -52.41
CA ASN A 77 -13.32 -16.33 -52.23
C ASN A 77 -13.76 -17.22 -51.05
N THR A 78 -13.04 -18.31 -50.80
CA THR A 78 -13.31 -19.20 -49.65
C THR A 78 -12.95 -18.53 -48.33
N LEU A 79 -11.80 -17.84 -48.26
CA LEU A 79 -11.37 -17.07 -47.10
C LEU A 79 -12.38 -15.97 -46.75
N PHE A 80 -12.83 -15.22 -47.75
CA PHE A 80 -13.80 -14.14 -47.58
C PHE A 80 -15.18 -14.67 -47.13
N ARG A 81 -15.63 -15.81 -47.67
CA ARG A 81 -16.87 -16.46 -47.21
C ARG A 81 -16.79 -16.93 -45.77
N ARG A 82 -15.63 -17.44 -45.32
CA ARG A 82 -15.42 -17.81 -43.91
C ARG A 82 -15.42 -16.60 -42.99
N ALA A 83 -14.80 -15.49 -43.42
CA ALA A 83 -14.76 -14.26 -42.64
C ALA A 83 -16.15 -13.67 -42.36
N ILE A 84 -17.12 -13.89 -43.26
CA ILE A 84 -18.52 -13.42 -43.12
C ILE A 84 -19.42 -14.40 -42.37
N GLN A 85 -18.91 -15.53 -41.87
CA GLN A 85 -19.70 -16.41 -41.01
C GLN A 85 -20.03 -15.77 -39.65
N ASP A 86 -19.32 -14.71 -39.27
CA ASP A 86 -19.72 -13.86 -38.14
C ASP A 86 -21.00 -13.08 -38.51
N GLU A 87 -22.06 -13.24 -37.69
CA GLU A 87 -23.37 -12.61 -37.90
C GLU A 87 -23.32 -11.07 -38.03
N ARG A 88 -22.20 -10.42 -37.67
CA ARG A 88 -22.07 -8.96 -37.62
C ARG A 88 -21.33 -8.35 -38.81
N LEU A 89 -20.55 -9.15 -39.56
CA LEU A 89 -19.84 -8.68 -40.75
C LEU A 89 -20.70 -9.00 -41.99
N LEU A 90 -21.39 -7.99 -42.51
CA LEU A 90 -22.29 -8.13 -43.65
C LEU A 90 -21.51 -8.45 -44.94
N ALA A 91 -20.42 -7.73 -45.19
CA ALA A 91 -19.66 -7.85 -46.42
C ALA A 91 -18.17 -7.50 -46.27
N LEU A 92 -17.36 -8.07 -47.16
CA LEU A 92 -15.92 -7.81 -47.27
C LEU A 92 -15.56 -7.58 -48.74
N GLY A 93 -14.76 -6.57 -48.99
CA GLY A 93 -14.24 -6.23 -50.32
C GLY A 93 -12.77 -5.87 -50.27
N TYR A 94 -12.05 -6.15 -51.35
CA TYR A 94 -10.67 -5.72 -51.54
C TYR A 94 -10.56 -4.81 -52.76
N CYS A 95 -9.99 -3.63 -52.52
CA CYS A 95 -9.71 -2.62 -53.50
C CYS A 95 -8.19 -2.61 -53.77
N ASP A 96 -7.81 -2.60 -55.04
CA ASP A 96 -6.43 -2.40 -55.44
C ASP A 96 -5.97 -0.93 -55.26
N ASP A 97 -4.70 -0.68 -55.55
CA ASP A 97 -4.07 0.64 -55.52
C ASP A 97 -4.71 1.66 -56.50
N GLN A 98 -5.39 1.18 -57.53
CA GLN A 98 -6.19 1.96 -58.49
C GLN A 98 -7.63 2.21 -58.02
N ASN A 99 -7.99 1.82 -56.79
CA ASN A 99 -9.34 1.86 -56.23
C ASN A 99 -10.37 1.08 -57.07
N LYS A 100 -9.97 -0.03 -57.67
CA LYS A 100 -10.88 -0.97 -58.35
C LYS A 100 -11.16 -2.14 -57.43
N LEU A 101 -12.44 -2.49 -57.29
CA LEU A 101 -12.88 -3.64 -56.50
C LEU A 101 -12.54 -4.92 -57.25
N LEU A 102 -11.55 -5.69 -56.77
CA LEU A 102 -11.09 -6.92 -57.43
C LEU A 102 -11.75 -8.18 -56.86
N TYR A 103 -11.91 -8.23 -55.54
CA TYR A 103 -12.53 -9.34 -54.83
C TYR A 103 -13.59 -8.80 -53.88
N ASN A 104 -14.75 -9.44 -53.86
CA ASN A 104 -15.84 -9.08 -52.96
C ASN A 104 -16.64 -10.31 -52.58
N THR A 105 -17.39 -10.18 -51.50
CA THR A 105 -18.33 -11.21 -51.08
C THR A 105 -19.66 -11.08 -51.80
N PRO A 106 -20.45 -12.17 -51.89
CA PRO A 106 -21.74 -12.13 -52.58
C PRO A 106 -22.72 -11.10 -51.98
N THR A 107 -22.55 -10.78 -50.71
CA THR A 107 -23.35 -9.82 -49.93
C THR A 107 -22.84 -8.39 -50.01
N PHE A 108 -21.79 -8.12 -50.79
CA PHE A 108 -21.20 -6.78 -50.90
C PHE A 108 -22.14 -5.80 -51.62
N PRO A 109 -22.55 -4.69 -50.99
CA PRO A 109 -23.51 -3.77 -51.61
C PRO A 109 -22.93 -3.05 -52.83
N ASN A 110 -23.65 -3.08 -53.95
CA ASN A 110 -23.25 -2.38 -55.19
C ASN A 110 -23.17 -0.85 -55.05
N SER A 111 -23.77 -0.30 -54.00
CA SER A 111 -23.75 1.13 -53.67
C SER A 111 -22.48 1.59 -52.96
N ILE A 112 -21.65 0.65 -52.47
CA ILE A 112 -20.38 0.94 -51.80
C ILE A 112 -19.26 0.70 -52.81
N GLY A 113 -18.66 1.76 -53.33
CA GLY A 113 -17.48 1.69 -54.20
C GLY A 113 -16.17 1.78 -53.42
N CYS A 114 -15.06 1.51 -54.11
CA CYS A 114 -13.69 1.71 -53.59
C CYS A 114 -13.24 3.19 -53.60
N SER A 115 -13.99 4.06 -54.26
CA SER A 115 -13.76 5.51 -54.35
C SER A 115 -14.37 6.25 -53.15
N LEU A 116 -14.10 5.78 -51.94
CA LEU A 116 -14.41 6.54 -50.72
C LEU A 116 -13.33 7.63 -50.53
N PRO A 117 -13.69 8.90 -50.26
CA PRO A 117 -12.72 10.00 -50.24
C PRO A 117 -11.58 9.75 -49.24
N LYS A 118 -10.31 9.82 -49.70
CA LYS A 118 -9.11 9.71 -48.84
C LYS A 118 -9.04 10.76 -47.71
N SER A 119 -9.91 11.76 -47.71
CA SER A 119 -9.99 12.82 -46.70
C SER A 119 -10.71 12.44 -45.41
N SER A 120 -11.26 11.22 -45.27
CA SER A 120 -11.98 10.79 -44.06
C SER A 120 -11.23 9.78 -43.18
N ILE A 121 -9.96 9.50 -43.47
CA ILE A 121 -9.13 8.57 -42.67
C ILE A 121 -8.85 9.11 -41.24
N LEU A 122 -9.11 10.41 -41.00
CA LEU A 122 -8.82 11.06 -39.72
C LEU A 122 -10.02 11.61 -38.92
N GLU A 123 -11.24 11.74 -39.46
CA GLU A 123 -12.27 12.49 -38.70
C GLU A 123 -13.71 11.96 -38.66
N SER A 124 -14.17 10.97 -39.45
CA SER A 124 -15.50 10.38 -39.19
C SER A 124 -15.71 9.00 -39.84
N PRO A 125 -16.18 8.00 -39.09
CA PRO A 125 -16.61 6.71 -39.61
C PRO A 125 -17.85 6.88 -40.51
N ALA A 126 -17.80 6.32 -41.72
CA ALA A 126 -18.85 6.47 -42.71
C ALA A 126 -20.03 5.53 -42.38
N LEU A 127 -20.96 6.02 -41.57
CA LEU A 127 -22.31 5.45 -41.49
C LEU A 127 -23.02 5.69 -42.82
N ILE A 128 -23.47 4.63 -43.48
CA ILE A 128 -24.19 4.70 -44.75
C ILE A 128 -25.57 4.07 -44.56
N GLN A 129 -26.63 4.77 -44.96
CA GLN A 129 -27.97 4.20 -45.00
C GLN A 129 -28.12 3.40 -46.29
N LEU A 130 -28.28 2.08 -46.18
CA LEU A 130 -28.63 1.21 -47.30
C LEU A 130 -30.13 0.87 -47.28
N PRO A 131 -30.71 0.40 -48.40
CA PRO A 131 -32.11 -0.08 -48.43
C PRO A 131 -32.39 -1.20 -47.42
N GLN A 132 -31.35 -1.92 -46.98
CA GLN A 132 -31.41 -3.05 -46.06
C GLN A 132 -31.21 -2.65 -44.59
N GLY A 133 -30.81 -1.40 -44.31
CA GLY A 133 -30.51 -0.90 -42.96
C GLY A 133 -29.31 0.05 -42.92
N LEU A 134 -29.07 0.67 -41.76
CA LEU A 134 -27.86 1.44 -41.53
C LEU A 134 -26.66 0.47 -41.48
N VAL A 135 -25.55 0.83 -42.13
CA VAL A 135 -24.31 0.05 -42.07
C VAL A 135 -23.13 0.94 -41.72
N HIS A 136 -22.14 0.32 -41.09
CA HIS A 136 -20.86 0.93 -40.80
C HIS A 136 -19.80 0.41 -41.77
N VAL A 137 -19.15 1.32 -42.51
CA VAL A 137 -18.11 0.97 -43.48
C VAL A 137 -16.74 1.37 -42.93
N ALA A 138 -15.88 0.38 -42.71
CA ALA A 138 -14.49 0.57 -42.32
C ALA A 138 -13.57 0.27 -43.51
N VAL A 139 -12.64 1.18 -43.80
CA VAL A 139 -11.64 1.01 -44.87
C VAL A 139 -10.27 0.97 -44.22
N ASN A 140 -9.62 -0.18 -44.24
CA ASN A 140 -8.31 -0.38 -43.64
C ASN A 140 -7.27 -0.70 -44.71
N PRO A 141 -6.09 -0.05 -44.69
CA PRO A 141 -5.03 -0.33 -45.65
C PRO A 141 -4.45 -1.73 -45.43
N LEU A 142 -4.12 -2.41 -46.52
CA LEU A 142 -3.46 -3.72 -46.50
C LEU A 142 -1.97 -3.55 -46.86
N LEU A 143 -1.09 -3.95 -45.96
CA LEU A 143 0.35 -3.92 -46.16
C LEU A 143 0.86 -5.35 -46.46
N ILE A 144 1.50 -5.53 -47.61
CA ILE A 144 2.18 -6.79 -47.98
C ILE A 144 3.67 -6.49 -48.00
N GLU A 145 4.46 -7.20 -47.19
CA GLU A 145 5.91 -6.96 -47.03
C GLU A 145 6.27 -5.48 -46.73
N GLY A 146 5.40 -4.77 -46.02
CA GLY A 146 5.60 -3.36 -45.66
C GLY A 146 5.21 -2.34 -46.75
N VAL A 147 4.79 -2.79 -47.94
CA VAL A 147 4.29 -1.93 -49.03
C VAL A 147 2.77 -1.96 -49.06
N GLN A 148 2.13 -0.79 -49.18
CA GLN A 148 0.67 -0.68 -49.28
C GLN A 148 0.22 -1.20 -50.66
N SER A 149 -0.36 -2.39 -50.67
CA SER A 149 -0.82 -3.06 -51.90
C SER A 149 -2.29 -2.80 -52.23
N GLY A 150 -3.06 -2.22 -51.31
CA GLY A 150 -4.50 -1.94 -51.48
C GLY A 150 -5.20 -1.66 -50.16
N SER A 151 -6.53 -1.76 -50.15
CA SER A 151 -7.35 -1.57 -48.94
C SER A 151 -8.45 -2.63 -48.83
N LEU A 152 -8.69 -3.09 -47.60
CA LEU A 152 -9.81 -3.94 -47.24
C LEU A 152 -11.00 -3.07 -46.80
N VAL A 153 -12.15 -3.27 -47.42
CA VAL A 153 -13.41 -2.61 -47.09
C VAL A 153 -14.30 -3.61 -46.35
N LEU A 154 -14.60 -3.30 -45.10
CA LEU A 154 -15.46 -4.12 -44.24
C LEU A 154 -16.78 -3.39 -44.00
N VAL A 155 -17.90 -4.07 -44.25
CA VAL A 155 -19.25 -3.54 -44.04
C VAL A 155 -19.90 -4.29 -42.89
N HIS A 156 -20.26 -3.57 -41.84
CA HIS A 156 -20.90 -4.12 -40.63
C HIS A 156 -22.36 -3.68 -40.56
N ASP A 157 -23.23 -4.58 -40.11
CA ASP A 157 -24.65 -4.26 -39.89
C ASP A 157 -24.84 -3.44 -38.59
N MET A 158 -25.51 -2.28 -38.68
CA MET A 158 -25.86 -1.44 -37.53
C MET A 158 -27.29 -1.64 -37.02
N SER A 159 -28.11 -2.50 -37.66
CA SER A 159 -29.50 -2.75 -37.28
C SER A 159 -29.68 -3.15 -35.82
N PHE A 160 -28.66 -3.80 -35.23
CA PHE A 160 -28.62 -4.18 -33.82
C PHE A 160 -28.38 -2.99 -32.88
N VAL A 161 -27.54 -2.04 -33.29
CA VAL A 161 -27.25 -0.82 -32.53
C VAL A 161 -28.48 0.09 -32.53
N GLU A 162 -29.19 0.20 -33.65
CA GLU A 162 -30.46 0.93 -33.74
C GLU A 162 -31.54 0.32 -32.84
N ARG A 163 -31.69 -1.02 -32.86
CA ARG A 163 -32.61 -1.73 -31.96
C ARG A 163 -32.27 -1.47 -30.49
N ARG A 164 -30.99 -1.59 -30.12
CA ARG A 164 -30.53 -1.33 -28.75
C ARG A 164 -30.70 0.11 -28.31
N SER A 165 -30.43 1.10 -29.17
CA SER A 165 -30.65 2.51 -28.84
C SER A 165 -32.13 2.79 -28.64
N SER A 166 -33.02 2.27 -29.50
CA SER A 166 -34.46 2.37 -29.33
C SER A 166 -34.95 1.75 -28.00
N ASP A 167 -34.45 0.58 -27.64
CA ASP A 167 -34.82 -0.08 -26.37
C ASP A 167 -34.26 0.68 -25.16
N THR A 168 -33.02 1.15 -25.24
CA THR A 168 -32.41 2.01 -24.21
C THR A 168 -33.23 3.28 -23.98
N ARG A 169 -33.67 3.93 -25.06
CA ARG A 169 -34.57 5.07 -25.00
C ARG A 169 -35.88 4.74 -24.29
N LYS A 170 -36.52 3.62 -24.62
CA LYS A 170 -37.75 3.16 -23.95
C LYS A 170 -37.52 2.91 -22.47
N TYR A 171 -36.45 2.22 -22.10
CA TYR A 171 -36.13 1.92 -20.69
C TYR A 171 -35.85 3.18 -19.88
N ILE A 172 -35.12 4.14 -20.44
CA ILE A 172 -34.86 5.43 -19.78
C ILE A 172 -36.17 6.20 -19.55
N LEU A 173 -37.06 6.24 -20.55
CA LEU A 173 -38.38 6.89 -20.39
C LEU A 173 -39.24 6.19 -19.32
N ILE A 174 -39.26 4.86 -19.29
CA ILE A 174 -39.95 4.09 -18.25
C ILE A 174 -39.35 4.39 -16.87
N LEU A 175 -38.02 4.44 -16.76
CA LEU A 175 -37.32 4.77 -15.51
C LEU A 175 -37.71 6.15 -14.98
N PHE A 176 -37.70 7.18 -15.84
CA PHE A 176 -38.13 8.52 -15.45
C PHE A 176 -39.61 8.56 -15.06
N ALA A 177 -40.48 7.81 -15.73
CA ALA A 177 -41.90 7.71 -15.37
C ALA A 177 -42.09 7.06 -13.98
N VAL A 178 -41.39 5.95 -13.70
CA VAL A 178 -41.43 5.28 -12.39
C VAL A 178 -40.86 6.18 -11.31
N LEU A 179 -39.72 6.83 -11.55
CA LEU A 179 -39.09 7.73 -10.59
C LEU A 179 -40.01 8.92 -10.28
N CYS A 180 -40.69 9.46 -11.28
CA CYS A 180 -41.68 10.53 -11.09
C CYS A 180 -42.87 10.07 -10.23
N LEU A 181 -43.35 8.83 -10.44
CA LEU A 181 -44.46 8.27 -9.66
C LEU A 181 -44.06 8.06 -8.19
N VAL A 182 -42.89 7.46 -7.96
CA VAL A 182 -42.37 7.20 -6.61
C VAL A 182 -42.09 8.51 -5.87
N THR A 183 -41.41 9.47 -6.50
CA THR A 183 -41.12 10.76 -5.87
C THR A 183 -42.39 11.57 -5.61
N SER A 184 -43.36 11.55 -6.52
CA SER A 184 -44.67 12.16 -6.28
C SER A 184 -45.41 11.50 -5.11
N PHE A 185 -45.40 10.17 -5.01
CA PHE A 185 -46.02 9.43 -3.91
C PHE A 185 -45.37 9.80 -2.56
N ILE A 186 -44.04 9.81 -2.49
CA ILE A 186 -43.28 10.19 -1.30
C ILE A 186 -43.59 11.65 -0.91
N THR A 187 -43.62 12.57 -1.88
CA THR A 187 -43.88 13.99 -1.64
C THR A 187 -45.29 14.19 -1.05
N VAL A 188 -46.30 13.50 -1.60
CA VAL A 188 -47.66 13.52 -1.07
C VAL A 188 -47.73 12.90 0.32
N PHE A 189 -47.01 11.79 0.55
CA PHE A 189 -46.96 11.10 1.84
C PHE A 189 -46.33 11.99 2.92
N ILE A 190 -45.19 12.63 2.63
CA ILE A 190 -44.52 13.59 3.52
C ILE A 190 -45.42 14.80 3.79
N ALA A 191 -46.05 15.37 2.77
CA ALA A 191 -46.97 16.49 2.94
C ALA A 191 -48.16 16.13 3.86
N HIS A 192 -48.71 14.92 3.70
CA HIS A 192 -49.82 14.45 4.52
C HIS A 192 -49.40 14.14 5.97
N TRP A 193 -48.18 13.62 6.17
CA TRP A 193 -47.66 13.29 7.49
C TRP A 193 -47.19 14.52 8.26
N SER A 194 -46.51 15.45 7.58
CA SER A 194 -46.04 16.74 8.12
C SER A 194 -47.20 17.55 8.71
N TRP A 195 -48.35 17.60 8.04
CA TRP A 195 -49.53 18.31 8.55
C TRP A 195 -50.09 17.69 9.83
N ARG A 196 -50.01 16.36 9.99
CA ARG A 196 -50.45 15.65 11.20
C ARG A 196 -49.44 15.77 12.36
N GLY A 197 -48.15 15.84 12.06
CA GLY A 197 -47.07 16.02 13.04
C GLY A 197 -47.00 17.45 13.58
N TRP A 198 -47.13 18.45 12.71
CA TRP A 198 -46.96 19.86 13.07
C TRP A 198 -48.09 20.39 13.98
N MET A 199 -49.34 19.95 13.77
CA MET A 199 -50.46 20.27 14.66
C MET A 199 -50.33 19.69 16.08
N LYS A 200 -49.56 18.60 16.26
CA LYS A 200 -49.24 18.05 17.60
C LYS A 200 -48.09 18.80 18.26
N GLY A 201 -47.08 19.22 17.47
CA GLY A 201 -45.95 20.01 17.97
C GLY A 201 -46.34 21.40 18.46
N VAL A 202 -47.22 22.11 17.73
CA VAL A 202 -47.68 23.45 18.13
C VAL A 202 -48.54 23.41 19.41
N ARG A 203 -49.28 22.31 19.63
CA ARG A 203 -50.11 22.13 20.84
C ARG A 203 -49.29 21.71 22.07
N ALA A 204 -48.10 21.14 21.87
CA ALA A 204 -47.14 20.80 22.92
C ALA A 204 -46.28 22.02 23.34
N LEU A 205 -45.92 22.89 22.39
CA LEU A 205 -45.13 24.10 22.67
C LEU A 205 -45.91 25.14 23.50
N LEU A 206 -47.24 25.18 23.38
CA LEU A 206 -48.12 26.04 24.17
C LEU A 206 -48.36 25.56 25.61
N ARG A 207 -47.87 24.36 25.99
CA ARG A 207 -48.05 23.80 27.34
C ARG A 207 -46.78 23.76 28.20
N GLY A 208 -45.65 24.24 27.68
CA GLY A 208 -44.50 24.61 28.53
C GLY A 208 -43.85 23.46 29.31
N ASP A 209 -43.72 22.26 28.73
CA ASP A 209 -42.90 21.19 29.32
C ASP A 209 -41.62 20.96 28.50
N GLY A 210 -40.49 20.99 29.22
CA GLY A 210 -39.14 21.04 28.71
C GLY A 210 -38.64 19.76 28.05
N LEU A 211 -37.64 19.97 27.18
CA LEU A 211 -36.81 18.98 26.51
C LEU A 211 -36.03 18.13 27.52
N THR A 212 -36.61 17.02 27.98
CA THR A 212 -35.82 15.89 28.48
C THR A 212 -36.42 14.56 28.02
N LYS A 213 -35.52 13.69 27.54
CA LYS A 213 -35.72 12.31 27.07
C LYS A 213 -36.50 12.13 25.76
N SER A 214 -35.75 11.97 24.66
CA SER A 214 -36.21 11.13 23.55
C SER A 214 -35.52 9.77 23.61
N LYS A 215 -36.30 8.76 23.97
CA LYS A 215 -35.97 7.33 23.83
C LYS A 215 -36.06 6.95 22.34
N SER A 216 -35.00 6.30 21.86
CA SER A 216 -34.95 5.33 20.75
C SER A 216 -36.12 5.28 19.75
N SER A 217 -35.88 5.77 18.53
CA SER A 217 -36.60 5.31 17.34
C SER A 217 -35.63 5.11 16.18
N GLY A 218 -35.59 3.91 15.59
CA GLY A 218 -35.17 3.71 14.20
C GLY A 218 -34.00 2.76 13.94
N SER A 219 -34.17 1.48 14.28
CA SER A 219 -33.29 0.34 13.92
C SER A 219 -33.20 0.06 12.39
N GLU A 220 -34.10 0.61 11.58
CA GLU A 220 -34.25 0.21 10.16
C GLU A 220 -33.32 0.95 9.18
N LEU A 221 -32.72 2.07 9.58
CA LEU A 221 -31.80 2.83 8.72
C LEU A 221 -30.32 2.54 9.00
N GLN A 222 -30.00 1.76 10.03
CA GLN A 222 -28.62 1.37 10.33
C GLN A 222 -27.87 0.70 9.16
N PRO A 223 -28.45 -0.26 8.40
CA PRO A 223 -27.73 -0.85 7.28
C PRO A 223 -27.45 0.17 6.17
N LEU A 224 -28.41 1.02 5.83
CA LEU A 224 -28.24 2.08 4.82
C LEU A 224 -27.24 3.16 5.25
N VAL A 225 -27.20 3.49 6.54
CA VAL A 225 -26.23 4.42 7.12
C VAL A 225 -24.84 3.78 7.23
N SER A 226 -24.77 2.47 7.46
CA SER A 226 -23.52 1.69 7.43
C SER A 226 -22.96 1.63 6.01
N ASP A 227 -23.79 1.36 5.01
CA ASP A 227 -23.41 1.30 3.60
C ASP A 227 -23.01 2.68 3.07
N LEU A 228 -23.73 3.75 3.47
CA LEU A 228 -23.36 5.11 3.15
C LEU A 228 -22.03 5.51 3.81
N ARG A 229 -21.77 5.10 5.05
CA ARG A 229 -20.46 5.32 5.70
C ARG A 229 -19.37 4.49 5.05
N ALA A 230 -19.65 3.27 4.61
CA ALA A 230 -18.70 2.43 3.89
C ALA A 230 -18.34 3.06 2.54
N LEU A 231 -19.33 3.52 1.76
CA LEU A 231 -19.13 4.26 0.51
C LEU A 231 -18.38 5.58 0.71
N LEU A 232 -18.74 6.36 1.74
CA LEU A 232 -18.01 7.58 2.09
C LEU A 232 -16.55 7.27 2.49
N ARG A 233 -16.27 6.10 3.07
CA ARG A 233 -14.89 5.65 3.33
C ARG A 233 -14.16 5.21 2.09
N THR A 234 -14.81 4.51 1.16
CA THR A 234 -14.21 4.20 -0.13
C THR A 234 -13.85 5.49 -0.85
N ILE A 235 -14.75 6.47 -0.84
CA ILE A 235 -14.53 7.80 -1.41
C ILE A 235 -13.45 8.58 -0.65
N ASP A 236 -13.39 8.52 0.69
CA ASP A 236 -12.36 9.20 1.48
C ASP A 236 -10.99 8.50 1.36
N ALA A 237 -10.96 7.18 1.20
CA ALA A 237 -9.73 6.42 0.93
C ALA A 237 -9.23 6.70 -0.49
N GLU A 238 -10.13 6.73 -1.48
CA GLU A 238 -9.83 7.13 -2.85
C GLU A 238 -9.41 8.60 -2.94
N ARG A 239 -10.03 9.51 -2.18
CA ARG A 239 -9.60 10.92 -2.06
C ARG A 239 -8.26 11.06 -1.36
N ARG A 240 -8.00 10.31 -0.29
CA ARG A 240 -6.67 10.25 0.36
C ARG A 240 -5.60 9.80 -0.63
N ILE A 241 -5.91 8.88 -1.54
CA ILE A 241 -5.01 8.46 -2.61
C ILE A 241 -4.89 9.54 -3.69
N ALA A 242 -5.99 10.17 -4.11
CA ALA A 242 -6.02 11.15 -5.19
C ALA A 242 -5.34 12.48 -4.84
N ASP A 243 -5.51 12.99 -3.60
CA ASP A 243 -4.81 14.19 -3.14
C ASP A 243 -3.31 13.92 -2.90
N ASP A 244 -2.92 12.68 -2.53
CA ASP A 244 -1.54 12.26 -2.25
C ASP A 244 -0.68 12.06 -3.51
N VAL A 245 -1.24 11.65 -4.65
CA VAL A 245 -0.48 11.31 -5.87
C VAL A 245 0.17 12.55 -6.53
N THR A 246 -0.26 13.76 -6.16
CA THR A 246 0.28 15.01 -6.75
C THR A 246 1.49 15.59 -6.01
N LEU A 247 1.80 15.11 -4.81
CA LEU A 247 2.89 15.63 -3.96
C LEU A 247 4.06 14.65 -3.88
N SER A 248 5.24 15.09 -4.34
CA SER A 248 6.49 14.37 -4.08
C SER A 248 6.91 14.59 -2.63
N TRP A 249 6.82 13.55 -1.80
CA TRP A 249 7.21 13.61 -0.39
C TRP A 249 8.74 13.63 -0.23
N ASN A 250 9.24 14.64 0.46
CA ASN A 250 10.65 14.91 0.73
C ASN A 250 10.80 15.66 2.08
N PRO A 251 12.02 15.92 2.58
CA PRO A 251 12.21 16.62 3.85
C PRO A 251 11.50 17.98 3.92
N GLU A 252 11.55 18.77 2.84
CA GLU A 252 10.99 20.12 2.80
C GLU A 252 9.47 20.13 2.86
N THR A 253 8.81 19.22 2.15
CA THR A 253 7.35 19.07 2.14
C THR A 253 6.84 18.61 3.51
N LEU A 254 7.53 17.66 4.15
CA LEU A 254 7.22 17.25 5.53
C LEU A 254 7.38 18.42 6.51
N ARG A 255 8.49 19.15 6.43
CA ARG A 255 8.74 20.33 7.27
C ARG A 255 7.66 21.41 7.07
N ASN A 256 7.28 21.69 5.83
CA ASN A 256 6.21 22.65 5.50
C ASN A 256 4.84 22.22 6.06
N LEU A 257 4.54 20.92 6.04
CA LEU A 257 3.32 20.36 6.63
C LEU A 257 3.29 20.58 8.14
N LEU A 258 4.41 20.34 8.83
CA LEU A 258 4.54 20.56 10.26
C LEU A 258 4.34 22.02 10.64
N TYR A 259 5.00 22.95 9.92
CA TYR A 259 4.80 24.38 10.14
C TYR A 259 3.34 24.80 9.95
N LYS A 260 2.64 24.25 8.96
CA LYS A 260 1.23 24.59 8.68
C LYS A 260 0.25 24.01 9.69
N GLN A 261 0.43 22.76 10.12
CA GLN A 261 -0.56 22.05 10.93
C GLN A 261 -0.32 22.17 12.43
N PHE A 262 0.95 22.28 12.84
CA PHE A 262 1.36 22.22 14.24
C PHE A 262 2.01 23.53 14.72
N ALA A 263 2.12 24.56 13.89
CA ALA A 263 2.48 25.94 14.28
C ALA A 263 3.67 26.07 15.28
N GLY A 264 4.73 25.27 15.06
CA GLY A 264 5.92 25.25 15.92
C GLY A 264 5.76 24.47 17.23
N GLU A 265 4.86 23.49 17.31
CA GLU A 265 4.83 22.51 18.40
C GLU A 265 6.13 21.67 18.42
N GLN A 266 6.60 21.41 19.63
CA GLN A 266 7.78 20.60 19.87
C GLN A 266 7.48 19.14 19.51
N ILE A 267 8.37 18.53 18.72
CA ILE A 267 8.33 17.11 18.38
C ILE A 267 9.37 16.38 19.23
N ILE A 268 8.91 15.40 20.00
CA ILE A 268 9.74 14.54 20.83
C ILE A 268 9.60 13.10 20.33
N VAL A 269 10.70 12.49 19.92
CA VAL A 269 10.75 11.06 19.60
C VAL A 269 11.27 10.29 20.80
N VAL A 270 10.67 9.14 21.10
CA VAL A 270 11.15 8.23 22.13
C VAL A 270 11.36 6.84 21.54
N SER A 271 12.59 6.33 21.58
CA SER A 271 12.91 4.96 21.13
C SER A 271 13.95 4.31 22.03
N ASN A 272 13.99 2.97 22.05
CA ASN A 272 14.95 2.27 22.89
C ASN A 272 16.36 2.41 22.33
N ARG A 273 16.50 2.26 21.01
CA ARG A 273 17.79 2.41 20.32
C ARG A 273 18.02 3.87 19.95
N GLU A 274 19.21 4.38 20.24
CA GLU A 274 19.69 5.69 19.80
C GLU A 274 20.25 5.63 18.36
N PRO A 275 20.36 6.78 17.66
CA PRO A 275 20.87 6.83 16.29
C PRO A 275 22.41 6.80 16.16
N TYR A 276 23.14 7.24 17.19
CA TYR A 276 24.61 7.36 17.16
C TYR A 276 25.18 6.78 18.45
N ILE A 277 25.90 5.66 18.36
CA ILE A 277 26.51 4.98 19.51
C ILE A 277 28.00 5.33 19.54
N HIS A 278 28.50 5.85 20.67
CA HIS A 278 29.91 6.15 20.84
C HIS A 278 30.62 5.00 21.52
N VAL A 279 31.63 4.46 20.84
CA VAL A 279 32.41 3.33 21.30
C VAL A 279 33.87 3.75 21.47
N LYS A 280 34.50 3.34 22.58
CA LYS A 280 35.95 3.49 22.79
C LYS A 280 36.70 2.59 21.81
N GLY A 281 37.28 3.19 20.79
CA GLY A 281 38.17 2.54 19.83
C GLY A 281 39.65 2.65 20.23
N LYS A 282 40.53 2.06 19.41
CA LYS A 282 41.99 2.13 19.62
C LYS A 282 42.55 3.54 19.40
N ASP A 283 41.94 4.29 18.48
CA ASP A 283 42.39 5.62 18.04
C ASP A 283 41.52 6.77 18.60
N GLY A 284 40.69 6.48 19.61
CA GLY A 284 39.76 7.45 20.21
C GLY A 284 38.30 6.99 20.18
N ILE A 285 37.38 7.94 20.41
CA ILE A 285 35.94 7.67 20.38
C ILE A 285 35.49 7.56 18.92
N GLN A 286 34.87 6.42 18.58
CA GLN A 286 34.32 6.15 17.26
C GLN A 286 32.80 6.13 17.33
N ILE A 287 32.17 6.59 16.26
CA ILE A 287 30.72 6.58 16.11
C ILE A 287 30.34 5.33 15.32
N GLN A 288 29.42 4.56 15.86
CA GLN A 288 28.80 3.42 15.20
C GLN A 288 27.30 3.67 15.03
N ARG A 289 26.77 3.44 13.83
CA ARG A 289 25.33 3.50 13.58
C ARG A 289 24.71 2.12 13.79
N PRO A 290 23.63 1.97 14.57
CA PRO A 290 23.06 0.65 14.79
C PRO A 290 22.41 0.09 13.51
N ALA A 291 22.53 -1.22 13.31
CA ALA A 291 21.82 -1.94 12.25
C ALA A 291 20.32 -2.06 12.58
N SER A 292 19.57 -0.95 12.43
CA SER A 292 18.15 -0.86 12.79
C SER A 292 17.36 -0.04 11.78
N GLY A 293 16.47 -0.70 11.05
CA GLY A 293 15.58 -0.03 10.08
C GLY A 293 14.69 1.05 10.71
N LEU A 294 14.27 0.86 11.97
CA LEU A 294 13.52 1.87 12.73
C LEU A 294 14.34 3.15 12.87
N VAL A 295 15.60 3.04 13.28
CA VAL A 295 16.48 4.19 13.53
C VAL A 295 16.70 4.96 12.23
N THR A 296 17.06 4.25 11.15
CA THR A 296 17.27 4.87 9.82
C THR A 296 16.03 5.64 9.34
N ALA A 297 14.84 5.06 9.51
CA ALA A 297 13.60 5.68 9.08
C ALA A 297 13.26 6.92 9.95
N VAL A 298 13.33 6.78 11.27
CA VAL A 298 12.96 7.85 12.20
C VAL A 298 13.97 8.99 12.20
N GLU A 299 15.26 8.74 11.94
CA GLU A 299 16.29 9.77 11.79
C GLU A 299 15.97 10.71 10.63
N ALA A 300 15.57 10.18 9.46
CA ALA A 300 15.18 11.01 8.33
C ALA A 300 14.02 11.96 8.68
N VAL A 301 13.08 11.51 9.50
CA VAL A 301 11.97 12.31 10.01
C VAL A 301 12.48 13.36 11.00
N MET A 302 13.31 12.98 11.97
CA MET A 302 13.85 13.90 12.98
C MET A 302 14.68 15.03 12.38
N ARG A 303 15.52 14.71 11.40
CA ARG A 303 16.31 15.69 10.63
C ARG A 303 15.43 16.71 9.90
N ALA A 304 14.28 16.29 9.37
CA ALA A 304 13.33 17.18 8.71
C ALA A 304 12.53 18.06 9.70
N CYS A 305 12.26 17.53 10.90
CA CYS A 305 11.39 18.16 11.89
C CYS A 305 12.10 19.15 12.82
N SER A 306 13.39 18.91 13.12
CA SER A 306 14.13 19.54 14.23
C SER A 306 13.42 19.38 15.58
N GLY A 307 13.94 18.49 16.43
CA GLY A 307 13.30 18.19 17.72
C GLY A 307 14.24 17.50 18.70
N ILE A 308 13.66 16.81 19.67
CA ILE A 308 14.41 16.06 20.69
C ILE A 308 14.14 14.58 20.52
N TRP A 309 15.21 13.80 20.42
CA TRP A 309 15.14 12.35 20.42
C TRP A 309 15.61 11.84 21.78
N ILE A 310 14.74 11.20 22.55
CA ILE A 310 15.09 10.55 23.81
C ILE A 310 15.32 9.06 23.56
N ALA A 311 16.50 8.56 23.90
CA ALA A 311 16.85 7.14 23.73
C ALA A 311 17.78 6.63 24.84
N HIS A 312 17.90 5.31 24.97
CA HIS A 312 18.92 4.71 25.85
C HIS A 312 20.31 4.93 25.25
N GLY A 313 21.26 5.42 26.06
CA GLY A 313 22.67 5.51 25.72
C GLY A 313 23.43 4.23 26.10
N GLY A 314 23.84 3.44 25.12
CA GLY A 314 24.39 2.09 25.34
C GLY A 314 25.87 1.92 24.98
N GLY A 315 26.48 2.94 24.40
CA GLY A 315 27.87 2.97 23.98
C GLY A 315 28.84 3.14 25.15
N THR A 316 30.03 2.55 25.01
CA THR A 316 31.07 2.57 26.05
C THR A 316 31.68 3.96 26.28
N ALA A 317 31.47 4.90 25.35
CA ALA A 317 31.93 6.29 25.42
C ALA A 317 30.76 7.30 25.45
N ASP A 318 29.50 6.84 25.54
CA ASP A 318 28.36 7.76 25.43
C ASP A 318 28.29 8.77 26.57
N HIS A 319 28.70 8.39 27.77
CA HIS A 319 28.82 9.29 28.92
C HIS A 319 29.88 10.39 28.71
N ASP A 320 30.90 10.14 27.88
CA ASP A 320 32.04 11.03 27.71
C ASP A 320 31.75 12.19 26.74
N VAL A 321 30.63 12.12 26.00
CA VAL A 321 30.32 13.05 24.89
C VAL A 321 29.03 13.86 25.11
N VAL A 322 28.29 13.60 26.20
CA VAL A 322 27.07 14.34 26.54
C VAL A 322 27.38 15.61 27.33
N ASP A 323 26.44 16.56 27.32
CA ASP A 323 26.47 17.70 28.22
C ASP A 323 25.95 17.33 29.64
N LYS A 324 25.85 18.34 30.51
CA LYS A 324 25.39 18.19 31.90
C LYS A 324 23.94 17.70 32.06
N ASN A 325 23.14 17.74 31.00
CA ASN A 325 21.74 17.34 30.97
C ASN A 325 21.55 16.02 30.18
N ASP A 326 22.65 15.32 29.88
CA ASP A 326 22.69 14.10 29.08
C ASP A 326 22.32 14.30 27.60
N HIS A 327 22.54 15.51 27.06
CA HIS A 327 22.25 15.85 25.67
C HIS A 327 23.48 15.76 24.77
N PHE A 328 23.23 15.44 23.49
CA PHE A 328 24.21 15.39 22.41
C PHE A 328 23.60 15.92 21.12
N ALA A 329 24.32 16.78 20.39
CA ALA A 329 23.81 17.38 19.16
C ALA A 329 24.12 16.48 17.95
N VAL A 330 23.12 16.18 17.11
CA VAL A 330 23.21 15.15 16.06
C VAL A 330 22.75 15.69 14.69
N PRO A 331 23.44 15.36 13.60
CA PRO A 331 24.77 14.72 13.55
C PRO A 331 25.89 15.65 14.04
N PRO A 332 27.04 15.12 14.50
CA PRO A 332 28.08 15.93 15.16
C PRO A 332 28.70 17.00 14.25
N GLU A 333 28.83 16.70 12.96
CA GLU A 333 29.43 17.62 11.98
C GLU A 333 28.48 18.78 11.64
N HIS A 334 27.18 18.50 11.59
CA HIS A 334 26.12 19.45 11.24
C HIS A 334 24.89 19.21 12.13
N PRO A 335 24.86 19.78 13.35
CA PRO A 335 23.77 19.53 14.28
C PRO A 335 22.41 19.97 13.74
N GLU A 336 21.46 19.04 13.67
CA GLU A 336 20.10 19.25 13.15
C GLU A 336 19.01 18.99 14.20
N TYR A 337 19.29 18.12 15.19
CA TYR A 337 18.40 17.83 16.31
C TYR A 337 19.21 17.45 17.56
N MET A 338 18.53 17.39 18.72
CA MET A 338 19.15 17.01 19.99
C MET A 338 18.80 15.58 20.35
N LEU A 339 19.80 14.78 20.71
CA LEU A 339 19.65 13.46 21.33
C LEU A 339 19.78 13.61 22.85
N ARG A 340 18.80 13.14 23.61
CA ARG A 340 18.89 13.00 25.07
C ARG A 340 19.04 11.52 25.43
N ARG A 341 20.10 11.20 26.18
CA ARG A 341 20.38 9.82 26.61
C ARG A 341 19.77 9.51 27.96
N ILE A 342 19.24 8.29 28.08
CA ILE A 342 18.77 7.71 29.32
C ILE A 342 19.68 6.56 29.70
N TRP A 343 20.22 6.63 30.91
CA TRP A 343 21.14 5.64 31.44
C TRP A 343 20.38 4.51 32.13
N LEU A 344 20.78 3.27 31.84
CA LEU A 344 20.31 2.07 32.52
C LEU A 344 21.48 1.39 33.22
N THR A 345 21.23 0.84 34.41
CA THR A 345 22.22 -0.08 35.01
C THR A 345 22.22 -1.41 34.26
N ARG A 346 23.26 -2.21 34.45
CA ARG A 346 23.34 -3.55 33.85
C ARG A 346 22.17 -4.45 34.28
N GLU A 347 21.77 -4.36 35.53
CA GLU A 347 20.64 -5.11 36.08
C GLU A 347 19.33 -4.69 35.42
N GLU A 348 19.15 -3.38 35.19
CA GLU A 348 17.98 -2.81 34.50
C GLU A 348 17.96 -3.21 33.02
N GLU A 349 19.09 -3.16 32.33
CA GLU A 349 19.19 -3.61 30.95
C GLU A 349 18.85 -5.11 30.85
N GLN A 350 19.32 -5.92 31.81
CA GLN A 350 19.06 -7.35 31.83
C GLN A 350 17.57 -7.69 31.95
N GLY A 351 16.82 -7.06 32.86
CA GLY A 351 15.41 -7.41 33.04
C GLY A 351 14.47 -6.64 32.12
N TYR A 352 14.71 -5.36 31.80
CA TYR A 352 13.85 -4.62 30.86
C TYR A 352 14.12 -4.99 29.39
N TYR A 353 15.38 -4.88 28.94
CA TYR A 353 15.71 -5.03 27.52
C TYR A 353 15.86 -6.51 27.15
N TYR A 354 16.76 -7.24 27.80
CA TYR A 354 16.97 -8.65 27.48
C TYR A 354 15.78 -9.51 27.93
N GLY A 355 15.33 -9.35 29.17
CA GLY A 355 14.20 -10.08 29.76
C GLY A 355 12.85 -9.76 29.11
N PHE A 356 12.15 -8.76 29.63
CA PHE A 356 10.75 -8.53 29.29
C PHE A 356 10.55 -8.22 27.80
N ALA A 357 11.38 -7.36 27.21
CA ALA A 357 11.22 -6.94 25.83
C ALA A 357 11.65 -8.04 24.84
N ASN A 358 12.83 -8.65 25.00
CA ASN A 358 13.40 -9.56 23.98
C ASN A 358 13.22 -11.06 24.25
N GLU A 359 13.14 -11.53 25.49
CA GLU A 359 12.72 -12.92 25.81
C GLU A 359 11.20 -13.04 25.96
N GLY A 360 10.50 -11.95 26.32
CA GLY A 360 9.04 -11.92 26.49
C GLY A 360 8.29 -11.46 25.25
N LEU A 361 8.26 -10.15 25.00
CA LEU A 361 7.41 -9.55 23.96
C LEU A 361 7.83 -9.89 22.53
N TRP A 362 9.13 -9.95 22.24
CA TRP A 362 9.63 -10.25 20.90
C TRP A 362 9.14 -11.61 20.37
N PRO A 363 9.39 -12.75 21.05
CA PRO A 363 8.84 -14.05 20.64
C PRO A 363 7.31 -14.16 20.81
N LEU A 364 6.68 -13.40 21.72
CA LEU A 364 5.22 -13.36 21.81
C LEU A 364 4.59 -12.81 20.52
N CYS A 365 5.18 -11.76 19.96
CA CYS A 365 4.65 -11.06 18.80
C CYS A 365 5.12 -11.66 17.49
N HIS A 366 6.29 -12.29 17.48
CA HIS A 366 6.79 -13.05 16.34
C HIS A 366 6.47 -14.53 16.54
N ILE A 367 5.52 -15.09 15.79
CA ILE A 367 5.18 -16.52 15.77
C ILE A 367 6.34 -17.34 15.14
N ALA A 368 7.50 -17.33 15.79
CA ALA A 368 8.78 -17.84 15.27
C ALA A 368 9.30 -19.03 16.10
N HIS A 369 8.39 -19.82 16.67
CA HIS A 369 8.66 -21.08 17.39
C HIS A 369 9.56 -20.99 18.64
N VAL A 370 9.95 -19.79 19.07
CA VAL A 370 10.59 -19.53 20.37
C VAL A 370 9.51 -19.21 21.40
N ARG A 371 9.58 -19.87 22.56
CA ARG A 371 8.59 -19.66 23.63
C ARG A 371 8.89 -18.35 24.37
N PRO A 372 7.90 -17.46 24.57
CA PRO A 372 8.11 -16.26 25.36
C PRO A 372 8.30 -16.59 26.85
N ILE A 373 9.24 -15.89 27.50
CA ILE A 373 9.55 -16.04 28.92
C ILE A 373 9.17 -14.76 29.66
N PHE A 374 8.42 -14.91 30.75
CA PHE A 374 7.91 -13.81 31.56
C PHE A 374 8.30 -13.99 33.02
N ARG A 375 9.01 -13.00 33.58
CA ARG A 375 9.44 -12.99 34.98
C ARG A 375 8.95 -11.71 35.66
N THR A 376 8.50 -11.80 36.90
CA THR A 376 7.98 -10.65 37.65
C THR A 376 9.05 -9.60 37.92
N SER A 377 10.32 -9.99 38.07
CA SER A 377 11.47 -9.09 38.17
C SER A 377 11.59 -8.20 36.93
N ASP A 378 11.50 -8.84 35.76
CA ASP A 378 11.68 -8.23 34.44
C ASP A 378 10.55 -7.23 34.18
N TRP A 379 9.31 -7.60 34.54
CA TRP A 379 8.17 -6.70 34.51
C TRP A 379 8.36 -5.44 35.36
N LYS A 380 8.84 -5.59 36.61
CA LYS A 380 9.08 -4.43 37.49
C LYS A 380 10.08 -3.45 36.88
N GLN A 381 11.15 -3.97 36.28
CA GLN A 381 12.10 -3.14 35.55
C GLN A 381 11.47 -2.52 34.31
N TYR A 382 10.66 -3.26 33.56
CA TYR A 382 9.97 -2.74 32.39
C TYR A 382 9.07 -1.54 32.71
N VAL A 383 8.31 -1.63 33.81
CA VAL A 383 7.51 -0.51 34.34
C VAL A 383 8.39 0.66 34.77
N ALA A 384 9.47 0.40 35.53
CA ALA A 384 10.37 1.44 36.03
C ALA A 384 11.05 2.21 34.88
N ILE A 385 11.51 1.49 33.84
CA ILE A 385 12.14 2.12 32.68
C ILE A 385 11.12 2.91 31.86
N ASN A 386 9.92 2.38 31.63
CA ASN A 386 8.86 3.15 30.97
C ASN A 386 8.55 4.46 31.73
N GLN A 387 8.54 4.42 33.07
CA GLN A 387 8.35 5.62 33.88
C GLN A 387 9.51 6.60 33.76
N ARG A 388 10.77 6.14 33.80
CA ARG A 388 11.95 7.00 33.62
C ARG A 388 11.95 7.73 32.28
N PHE A 389 11.54 7.04 31.21
CA PHE A 389 11.38 7.66 29.90
C PHE A 389 10.20 8.65 29.87
N ALA A 390 9.10 8.36 30.58
CA ALA A 390 7.99 9.31 30.73
C ALA A 390 8.43 10.60 31.42
N ASP A 391 9.20 10.47 32.50
CA ASP A 391 9.71 11.60 33.27
C ASP A 391 10.67 12.47 32.42
N ALA A 392 11.52 11.83 31.60
CA ALA A 392 12.40 12.53 30.67
C ALA A 392 11.61 13.35 29.62
N VAL A 393 10.57 12.76 29.01
CA VAL A 393 9.70 13.50 28.06
C VAL A 393 9.07 14.71 28.74
N VAL A 394 8.57 14.57 29.96
CA VAL A 394 7.95 15.67 30.71
C VAL A 394 8.96 16.77 31.01
N GLN A 395 10.21 16.42 31.34
CA GLN A 395 11.28 17.38 31.59
C GLN A 395 11.72 18.14 30.33
N GLU A 396 11.73 17.47 29.16
CA GLU A 396 12.06 18.11 27.88
C GLU A 396 10.90 18.93 27.28
N SER A 397 9.68 18.67 27.73
CA SER A 397 8.49 19.33 27.19
C SER A 397 8.45 20.78 27.65
N ASP A 398 8.64 21.71 26.72
CA ASP A 398 8.56 23.16 26.97
C ASP A 398 7.12 23.70 26.91
N ARG A 399 6.17 22.86 26.50
CA ARG A 399 4.76 23.18 26.25
C ARG A 399 3.82 22.14 26.87
N GLU A 400 2.57 22.53 27.07
CA GLU A 400 1.53 21.64 27.60
C GLU A 400 1.01 20.62 26.59
N ASP A 401 1.21 20.87 25.29
CA ASP A 401 0.61 20.14 24.18
C ASP A 401 1.63 19.64 23.12
N PRO A 402 2.74 18.99 23.53
CA PRO A 402 3.77 18.52 22.61
C PRO A 402 3.26 17.35 21.74
N VAL A 403 3.94 17.11 20.62
CA VAL A 403 3.75 15.91 19.79
C VAL A 403 4.82 14.90 20.18
N VAL A 404 4.40 13.80 20.81
CA VAL A 404 5.30 12.74 21.28
C VAL A 404 5.14 11.49 20.42
N LEU A 405 6.20 11.10 19.74
CA LEU A 405 6.27 9.92 18.88
C LEU A 405 6.95 8.77 19.66
N VAL A 406 6.16 7.89 20.25
CA VAL A 406 6.64 6.72 20.99
C VAL A 406 6.87 5.56 20.03
N GLN A 407 8.09 5.01 20.04
CA GLN A 407 8.51 3.97 19.11
C GLN A 407 8.65 2.61 19.81
N ASP A 408 7.79 1.69 19.37
CA ASP A 408 7.94 0.24 19.48
C ASP A 408 7.68 -0.42 20.84
N TYR A 409 7.65 -1.76 20.83
CA TYR A 409 7.23 -2.66 21.92
C TYR A 409 7.95 -2.48 23.26
N HIS A 410 9.07 -1.76 23.29
CA HIS A 410 9.77 -1.40 24.51
C HIS A 410 8.97 -0.44 25.42
N PHE A 411 8.04 0.32 24.83
CA PHE A 411 7.35 1.42 25.51
C PHE A 411 5.82 1.30 25.49
N ALA A 412 5.29 0.08 25.64
CA ALA A 412 3.85 -0.13 25.63
C ALA A 412 3.11 0.59 26.78
N LEU A 413 3.79 0.90 27.90
CA LEU A 413 3.17 1.59 29.05
C LEU A 413 3.32 3.12 29.00
N LEU A 414 4.33 3.59 28.29
CA LEU A 414 4.70 5.00 28.19
C LEU A 414 3.52 5.91 27.78
N PRO A 415 2.67 5.59 26.78
CA PRO A 415 1.61 6.49 26.37
C PRO A 415 0.63 6.84 27.50
N ARG A 416 0.26 5.88 28.33
CA ARG A 416 -0.62 6.12 29.48
C ARG A 416 0.07 6.93 30.57
N MET A 417 1.36 6.70 30.82
CA MET A 417 2.14 7.49 31.78
C MET A 417 2.22 8.96 31.34
N LEU A 418 2.52 9.18 30.06
CA LEU A 418 2.53 10.52 29.45
C LEU A 418 1.16 11.18 29.49
N ARG A 419 0.08 10.48 29.13
CA ARG A 419 -1.28 11.06 29.15
C ARG A 419 -1.69 11.57 30.53
N LYS A 420 -1.22 10.92 31.60
CA LYS A 420 -1.49 11.37 32.98
C LYS A 420 -0.74 12.66 33.33
N ALA A 421 0.51 12.79 32.89
CA ALA A 421 1.35 13.96 33.17
C ALA A 421 1.09 15.14 32.22
N LEU A 422 0.80 14.84 30.94
CA LEU A 422 0.56 15.78 29.85
C LEU A 422 -0.79 15.45 29.16
N PRO A 423 -1.93 15.83 29.76
CA PRO A 423 -3.25 15.48 29.25
C PRO A 423 -3.53 15.99 27.83
N LYS A 424 -2.94 17.14 27.44
CA LYS A 424 -3.12 17.78 26.13
C LYS A 424 -2.11 17.32 25.08
N ALA A 425 -1.14 16.47 25.43
CA ALA A 425 -0.13 15.99 24.49
C ALA A 425 -0.76 15.18 23.35
N THR A 426 -0.21 15.30 22.15
CA THR A 426 -0.54 14.42 21.03
C THR A 426 0.43 13.24 21.06
N ILE A 427 -0.04 12.09 21.52
CA ILE A 427 0.82 10.90 21.71
C ILE A 427 0.55 9.94 20.56
N ILE A 428 1.56 9.71 19.74
CA ILE A 428 1.51 8.75 18.63
C ILE A 428 2.43 7.59 18.98
N MET A 429 1.83 6.43 19.26
CA MET A 429 2.57 5.19 19.44
C MET A 429 2.63 4.48 18.10
N PHE A 430 3.81 4.06 17.67
CA PHE A 430 3.96 3.22 16.50
C PHE A 430 4.60 1.87 16.87
N TRP A 431 3.93 0.78 16.53
CA TRP A 431 4.36 -0.60 16.82
C TRP A 431 5.01 -1.21 15.58
N HIS A 432 6.34 -1.42 15.62
CA HIS A 432 7.14 -1.79 14.43
C HIS A 432 7.25 -3.29 14.19
N ILE A 433 7.02 -4.10 15.23
CA ILE A 433 6.98 -5.55 15.08
C ILE A 433 5.58 -6.02 14.69
N PRO A 434 5.37 -7.28 14.29
CA PRO A 434 4.01 -7.79 14.08
C PRO A 434 3.14 -7.68 15.33
N TRP A 435 1.82 -7.60 15.16
CA TRP A 435 0.87 -7.79 16.26
C TRP A 435 0.21 -9.17 16.15
N PRO A 436 0.35 -10.03 17.18
CA PRO A 436 -0.16 -11.40 17.13
C PRO A 436 -1.69 -11.45 17.27
N ASN A 437 -2.28 -12.61 17.03
CA ASN A 437 -3.71 -12.79 17.30
C ASN A 437 -4.02 -12.74 18.82
N PRO A 438 -5.29 -12.52 19.21
CA PRO A 438 -5.67 -12.39 20.61
C PRO A 438 -5.26 -13.58 21.48
N GLU A 439 -5.40 -14.82 20.99
CA GLU A 439 -5.02 -16.03 21.72
C GLU A 439 -3.54 -16.06 22.08
N SER A 440 -2.68 -15.75 21.11
CA SER A 440 -1.23 -15.73 21.32
C SER A 440 -0.84 -14.61 22.26
N PHE A 441 -1.40 -13.40 22.08
CA PHE A 441 -1.14 -12.28 22.99
C PHE A 441 -1.59 -12.60 24.43
N GLY A 442 -2.64 -13.40 24.58
CA GLY A 442 -3.17 -13.89 25.85
C GLY A 442 -2.18 -14.63 26.74
N ILE A 443 -1.06 -15.12 26.18
CA ILE A 443 0.03 -15.77 26.93
C ILE A 443 0.70 -14.79 27.90
N CYS A 444 0.71 -13.48 27.60
CA CYS A 444 1.33 -12.48 28.47
C CYS A 444 0.54 -12.30 29.78
N PRO A 445 1.19 -12.45 30.96
CA PRO A 445 0.53 -12.25 32.25
C PRO A 445 0.01 -10.83 32.45
N TRP A 446 0.72 -9.81 31.94
CA TRP A 446 0.41 -8.38 32.09
C TRP A 446 -0.25 -7.77 30.85
N ARG A 447 -0.95 -8.60 30.06
CA ARG A 447 -1.61 -8.18 28.81
C ARG A 447 -2.54 -6.98 29.01
N GLU A 448 -3.29 -6.93 30.11
CA GLU A 448 -4.23 -5.82 30.35
C GLU A 448 -3.50 -4.52 30.63
N GLU A 449 -2.43 -4.54 31.42
CA GLU A 449 -1.61 -3.39 31.73
C GLU A 449 -0.95 -2.83 30.46
N LEU A 450 -0.43 -3.72 29.60
CA LEU A 450 0.13 -3.36 28.31
C LEU A 450 -0.91 -2.69 27.41
N LEU A 451 -2.09 -3.30 27.22
CA LEU A 451 -3.16 -2.73 26.40
C LEU A 451 -3.64 -1.38 26.94
N ARG A 452 -3.87 -1.27 28.26
CA ARG A 452 -4.23 0.02 28.90
C ARG A 452 -3.12 1.06 28.74
N GLY A 453 -1.86 0.63 28.76
CA GLY A 453 -0.69 1.45 28.47
C GLY A 453 -0.76 2.07 27.07
N MET A 454 -0.99 1.22 26.07
CA MET A 454 -1.04 1.62 24.67
C MET A 454 -2.26 2.50 24.34
N LEU A 455 -3.40 2.27 25.00
CA LEU A 455 -4.61 3.09 24.88
C LEU A 455 -4.47 4.50 25.51
N GLY A 456 -3.32 4.86 26.10
CA GLY A 456 -2.99 6.24 26.41
C GLY A 456 -2.70 7.11 25.17
N SER A 457 -2.50 6.48 24.02
CA SER A 457 -2.13 7.12 22.76
C SER A 457 -3.33 7.84 22.11
N THR A 458 -3.06 8.98 21.46
CA THR A 458 -4.00 9.60 20.52
C THR A 458 -4.13 8.76 19.25
N ILE A 459 -2.99 8.29 18.73
CA ILE A 459 -2.90 7.40 17.57
C ILE A 459 -2.04 6.20 17.94
N LEU A 460 -2.49 5.03 17.51
CA LEU A 460 -1.77 3.77 17.61
C LEU A 460 -1.59 3.21 16.19
N GLY A 461 -0.36 3.29 15.71
CA GLY A 461 0.02 2.92 14.35
C GLY A 461 0.61 1.51 14.26
N PHE A 462 0.25 0.79 13.20
CA PHE A 462 0.87 -0.48 12.81
C PHE A 462 1.31 -0.46 11.36
N HIS A 463 2.07 -1.45 10.92
CA HIS A 463 2.47 -1.57 9.52
C HIS A 463 1.36 -2.03 8.57
N THR A 464 0.48 -2.94 9.01
CA THR A 464 -0.48 -3.60 8.12
C THR A 464 -1.91 -3.49 8.67
N PRO A 465 -2.92 -3.52 7.78
CA PRO A 465 -4.32 -3.60 8.20
C PRO A 465 -4.62 -4.85 9.06
N PHE A 466 -3.90 -5.95 8.81
CA PHE A 466 -4.02 -7.18 9.57
C PHE A 466 -3.61 -6.99 11.04
N HIS A 467 -2.49 -6.32 11.30
CA HIS A 467 -2.05 -6.00 12.67
C HIS A 467 -3.05 -5.08 13.38
N CYS A 468 -3.61 -4.09 12.67
CA CYS A 468 -4.66 -3.21 13.22
C CYS A 468 -5.88 -4.01 13.66
N LYS A 469 -6.37 -4.90 12.80
CA LYS A 469 -7.52 -5.77 13.10
C LYS A 469 -7.25 -6.66 14.31
N ASN A 470 -6.11 -7.35 14.34
CA ASN A 470 -5.75 -8.21 15.47
C ASN A 470 -5.66 -7.42 16.78
N PHE A 471 -5.15 -6.19 16.75
CA PHE A 471 -5.11 -5.32 17.93
C PHE A 471 -6.51 -4.96 18.43
N LEU A 472 -7.42 -4.55 17.54
CA LEU A 472 -8.81 -4.25 17.89
C LEU A 472 -9.49 -5.47 18.53
N GLU A 473 -9.32 -6.66 17.96
CA GLU A 473 -9.86 -7.91 18.51
C GLU A 473 -9.21 -8.29 19.86
N THR A 474 -7.92 -7.99 20.03
CA THR A 474 -7.21 -8.24 21.29
C THR A 474 -7.75 -7.33 22.40
N VAL A 475 -7.99 -6.06 22.09
CA VAL A 475 -8.59 -5.11 23.04
C VAL A 475 -10.02 -5.51 23.39
N ASP A 476 -10.84 -5.85 22.39
CA ASP A 476 -12.23 -6.29 22.59
C ASP A 476 -12.33 -7.51 23.52
N ARG A 477 -11.37 -8.45 23.37
CA ARG A 477 -11.33 -9.68 24.16
C ARG A 477 -10.93 -9.49 25.62
N TYR A 478 -9.97 -8.59 25.89
CA TYR A 478 -9.34 -8.49 27.21
C TYR A 478 -9.70 -7.25 28.00
N LEU A 479 -10.31 -6.24 27.38
CA LEU A 479 -10.68 -4.99 28.05
C LEU A 479 -12.13 -4.60 27.74
N GLU A 480 -12.85 -4.20 28.78
CA GLU A 480 -14.15 -3.54 28.62
C GLU A 480 -13.94 -2.13 28.04
N THR A 481 -14.07 -2.01 26.72
CA THR A 481 -13.86 -0.77 25.96
C THR A 481 -15.00 -0.56 24.99
N ARG A 482 -15.22 0.70 24.57
CA ARG A 482 -16.16 0.99 23.48
C ARG A 482 -15.39 1.14 22.18
N ILE A 483 -15.47 0.13 21.33
CA ILE A 483 -14.82 0.11 20.02
C ILE A 483 -15.83 0.51 18.95
N GLU A 484 -15.54 1.59 18.22
CA GLU A 484 -16.25 1.93 16.99
C GLU A 484 -15.43 1.33 15.83
N GLN A 485 -15.77 0.09 15.48
CA GLN A 485 -15.10 -0.69 14.43
C GLN A 485 -15.02 0.06 13.12
N ALA A 486 -16.07 0.83 12.82
CA ALA A 486 -16.21 1.55 11.59
C ALA A 486 -15.10 2.61 11.44
N SER A 487 -14.80 3.39 12.48
CA SER A 487 -13.71 4.37 12.45
C SER A 487 -12.39 3.86 13.02
N SER A 488 -12.30 2.56 13.33
CA SER A 488 -11.15 1.94 14.00
C SER A 488 -10.70 2.72 15.24
N THR A 489 -11.67 3.21 16.02
CA THR A 489 -11.40 4.03 17.20
C THR A 489 -11.86 3.34 18.48
N ILE A 490 -11.02 3.41 19.51
CA ILE A 490 -11.27 2.82 20.82
C ILE A 490 -11.48 3.95 21.83
N TYR A 491 -12.59 3.92 22.57
CA TYR A 491 -12.82 4.79 23.71
C TYR A 491 -12.53 4.02 25.01
N HIS A 492 -11.58 4.53 25.80
CA HIS A 492 -11.19 3.95 27.09
C HIS A 492 -10.81 5.04 28.10
N GLY A 493 -11.39 4.98 29.30
CA GLY A 493 -11.03 5.90 30.39
C GLY A 493 -11.17 7.39 30.04
N GLY A 494 -12.15 7.75 29.20
CA GLY A 494 -12.38 9.13 28.73
C GLY A 494 -11.50 9.55 27.55
N ASN A 495 -10.55 8.72 27.11
CA ASN A 495 -9.68 9.01 25.98
C ASN A 495 -10.14 8.26 24.73
N LEU A 496 -9.87 8.87 23.57
CA LEU A 496 -10.10 8.29 22.26
C LEU A 496 -8.75 7.95 21.61
N THR A 497 -8.58 6.70 21.20
CA THR A 497 -7.41 6.24 20.43
C THR A 497 -7.84 5.85 19.02
N LEU A 498 -7.21 6.42 18.00
CA LEU A 498 -7.32 5.96 16.62
C LEU A 498 -6.31 4.83 16.36
N VAL A 499 -6.78 3.69 15.85
CA VAL A 499 -5.93 2.60 15.38
C VAL A 499 -5.88 2.64 13.85
N ALA A 500 -4.68 2.71 13.28
CA ALA A 500 -4.51 2.82 11.82
C ALA A 500 -3.20 2.20 11.32
N ASP A 501 -3.19 1.82 10.05
CA ASP A 501 -2.00 1.30 9.37
C ASP A 501 -1.22 2.43 8.67
N TYR A 502 0.08 2.44 8.91
CA TYR A 502 1.07 3.27 8.23
C TYR A 502 2.28 2.39 7.89
N PRO A 503 2.37 1.83 6.68
CA PRO A 503 3.52 1.02 6.29
C PRO A 503 4.77 1.91 6.28
N ILE A 504 5.74 1.55 7.12
CA ILE A 504 7.00 2.31 7.19
C ILE A 504 7.81 2.04 5.93
N SER A 505 8.64 3.00 5.56
CA SER A 505 9.47 2.91 4.38
C SER A 505 10.82 3.57 4.63
N ILE A 506 11.64 3.64 3.60
CA ILE A 506 12.99 4.20 3.65
C ILE A 506 12.99 5.66 3.19
N GLN A 507 14.09 6.34 3.48
CA GLN A 507 14.38 7.65 2.91
C GLN A 507 14.56 7.55 1.39
N TRP A 508 13.84 8.40 0.65
CA TRP A 508 14.00 8.57 -0.78
C TRP A 508 14.07 10.05 -1.15
N PRO A 509 15.06 10.51 -1.95
CA PRO A 509 16.23 9.76 -2.41
C PRO A 509 17.18 9.33 -1.27
N THR A 510 18.01 8.30 -1.49
CA THR A 510 18.96 7.82 -0.47
C THR A 510 20.07 8.86 -0.23
N PRO A 511 20.63 8.97 0.99
CA PRO A 511 21.63 9.99 1.31
C PRO A 511 22.91 9.95 0.47
N TRP A 512 23.23 8.79 -0.10
CA TRP A 512 24.43 8.54 -0.91
C TRP A 512 24.12 8.43 -2.40
N GLN A 513 22.94 8.85 -2.86
CA GLN A 513 22.55 8.72 -4.26
C GLN A 513 23.57 9.38 -5.22
N ASP A 514 24.12 10.52 -4.84
CA ASP A 514 25.05 11.30 -5.68
C ASP A 514 26.52 10.85 -5.54
N SER A 515 26.87 10.15 -4.47
CA SER A 515 28.26 9.76 -4.14
C SER A 515 28.53 8.26 -4.21
N GLN A 516 27.50 7.44 -4.49
CA GLN A 516 27.64 6.00 -4.57
C GLN A 516 28.40 5.55 -5.83
N PRO A 517 29.28 4.53 -5.72
CA PRO A 517 29.93 3.96 -6.89
C PRO A 517 28.94 3.34 -7.88
N SER A 518 29.36 3.19 -9.13
CA SER A 518 28.58 2.48 -10.15
C SER A 518 28.34 1.02 -9.73
N ILE A 519 27.22 0.44 -10.18
CA ILE A 519 26.89 -0.98 -9.93
C ILE A 519 28.03 -1.91 -10.39
N THR A 520 28.61 -1.63 -11.55
CA THR A 520 29.75 -2.40 -12.09
C THR A 520 30.98 -2.31 -11.18
N THR A 521 31.27 -1.12 -10.64
CA THR A 521 32.36 -0.93 -9.68
C THR A 521 32.12 -1.71 -8.40
N CYS A 522 30.94 -1.57 -7.78
CA CYS A 522 30.58 -2.33 -6.58
C CYS A 522 30.70 -3.84 -6.80
N ARG A 523 30.19 -4.34 -7.93
CA ARG A 523 30.25 -5.76 -8.29
C ARG A 523 31.69 -6.25 -8.44
N THR A 524 32.56 -5.49 -9.12
CA THR A 524 33.98 -5.84 -9.26
C THR A 524 34.70 -5.84 -7.92
N GLU A 525 34.48 -4.83 -7.08
CA GLU A 525 35.09 -4.73 -5.74
C GLU A 525 34.67 -5.90 -4.85
N ILE A 526 33.37 -6.23 -4.78
CA ILE A 526 32.88 -7.35 -3.98
C ILE A 526 33.41 -8.70 -4.50
N ARG A 527 33.50 -8.87 -5.83
CA ARG A 527 34.09 -10.07 -6.43
C ARG A 527 35.56 -10.22 -6.08
N GLN A 528 36.34 -9.15 -6.14
CA GLN A 528 37.75 -9.16 -5.74
C GLN A 528 37.91 -9.44 -4.23
N LEU A 529 37.12 -8.78 -3.39
CA LEU A 529 37.16 -8.93 -1.94
C LEU A 529 36.87 -10.36 -1.49
N LEU A 530 35.88 -11.01 -2.12
CA LEU A 530 35.44 -12.35 -1.76
C LEU A 530 36.03 -13.46 -2.65
N LYS A 531 36.89 -13.11 -3.61
CA LYS A 531 37.49 -14.02 -4.60
C LYS A 531 36.44 -14.80 -5.41
N ILE A 532 35.38 -14.11 -5.81
CA ILE A 532 34.29 -14.65 -6.62
C ILE A 532 34.64 -14.46 -8.11
N ASP A 533 34.46 -15.50 -8.91
CA ASP A 533 34.71 -15.45 -10.35
C ASP A 533 33.81 -14.44 -11.08
N LYS A 534 34.33 -13.88 -12.17
CA LYS A 534 33.65 -12.83 -12.97
C LYS A 534 32.29 -13.27 -13.54
N ASP A 535 32.13 -14.56 -13.81
CA ASP A 535 30.94 -15.15 -14.43
C ASP A 535 29.99 -15.77 -13.38
N CYS A 536 30.35 -15.69 -12.10
CA CYS A 536 29.55 -16.18 -10.99
C CYS A 536 28.47 -15.15 -10.60
N LEU A 537 27.23 -15.63 -10.49
CA LEU A 537 26.07 -14.90 -10.02
C LEU A 537 26.10 -14.75 -8.49
N ILE A 538 25.63 -13.62 -7.98
CA ILE A 538 25.68 -13.30 -6.56
C ILE A 538 24.26 -13.23 -5.99
N GLY A 539 23.94 -14.16 -5.08
CA GLY A 539 22.79 -14.05 -4.19
C GLY A 539 23.17 -13.32 -2.90
N LEU A 540 22.24 -12.56 -2.32
CA LEU A 540 22.48 -11.78 -1.11
C LEU A 540 21.34 -11.91 -0.10
N GLY A 541 21.70 -12.18 1.16
CA GLY A 541 20.85 -12.00 2.33
C GLY A 541 21.48 -11.01 3.29
N VAL A 542 20.71 -10.05 3.80
CA VAL A 542 21.18 -9.07 4.79
C VAL A 542 20.17 -9.03 5.93
N ASP A 543 20.60 -9.45 7.12
CA ASP A 543 19.74 -9.48 8.29
C ASP A 543 20.52 -9.24 9.57
N ARG A 544 19.80 -8.95 10.64
CA ARG A 544 20.33 -9.21 11.99
C ARG A 544 20.34 -10.72 12.21
N LEU A 545 21.31 -11.20 12.97
CA LEU A 545 21.36 -12.60 13.37
C LEU A 545 20.25 -12.88 14.40
N ASP A 546 19.04 -13.10 13.89
CA ASP A 546 17.79 -13.20 14.64
C ASP A 546 16.94 -14.33 14.04
N TYR A 547 16.40 -15.20 14.90
CA TYR A 547 15.66 -16.39 14.50
C TYR A 547 14.40 -16.10 13.68
N THR A 548 13.88 -14.86 13.72
CA THR A 548 12.73 -14.44 12.91
C THR A 548 13.06 -14.28 11.42
N LYS A 549 14.35 -14.20 11.06
CA LYS A 549 14.80 -13.79 9.71
C LYS A 549 14.89 -14.93 8.70
N GLY A 550 14.64 -16.16 9.12
CA GLY A 550 14.60 -17.32 8.23
C GLY A 550 15.94 -17.60 7.55
N ILE A 551 17.06 -17.32 8.23
CA ILE A 551 18.42 -17.49 7.67
C ILE A 551 18.70 -18.98 7.45
N LEU A 552 18.28 -19.86 8.37
CA LEU A 552 18.47 -21.31 8.22
C LEU A 552 17.68 -21.85 7.03
N GLU A 553 16.42 -21.44 6.88
CA GLU A 553 15.55 -21.80 5.75
C GLU A 553 16.15 -21.30 4.43
N ARG A 554 16.70 -20.09 4.41
CA ARG A 554 17.40 -19.54 3.25
C ARG A 554 18.62 -20.35 2.84
N LEU A 555 19.47 -20.69 3.81
CA LEU A 555 20.65 -21.51 3.56
C LEU A 555 20.27 -22.92 3.07
N ARG A 556 19.19 -23.50 3.60
CA ARG A 556 18.62 -24.77 3.09
C ARG A 556 18.08 -24.64 1.67
N ALA A 557 17.46 -23.50 1.31
CA ALA A 557 17.02 -23.26 -0.06
C ALA A 557 18.20 -23.12 -1.03
N VAL A 558 19.31 -22.51 -0.58
CA VAL A 558 20.57 -22.48 -1.34
C VAL A 558 21.16 -23.89 -1.50
N GLU A 559 21.17 -24.70 -0.44
CA GLU A 559 21.58 -26.11 -0.54
C GLU A 559 20.71 -26.88 -1.53
N CYS A 560 19.38 -26.77 -1.41
CA CYS A 560 18.42 -27.44 -2.29
C CYS A 560 18.59 -27.02 -3.76
N LEU A 561 18.83 -25.74 -4.04
CA LEU A 561 19.17 -25.25 -5.38
C LEU A 561 20.42 -25.96 -5.94
N LEU A 562 21.47 -26.08 -5.15
CA LEU A 562 22.73 -26.70 -5.60
C LEU A 562 22.58 -28.22 -5.81
N GLU A 563 21.64 -28.86 -5.12
CA GLU A 563 21.27 -30.26 -5.34
C GLU A 563 20.43 -30.46 -6.60
N SER A 564 19.39 -29.65 -6.78
CA SER A 564 18.44 -29.78 -7.90
C SER A 564 18.99 -29.24 -9.22
N HIS A 565 19.89 -28.26 -9.15
CA HIS A 565 20.55 -27.61 -10.28
C HIS A 565 22.08 -27.64 -10.15
N PRO A 566 22.74 -28.82 -10.32
CA PRO A 566 24.20 -28.94 -10.20
C PRO A 566 24.99 -28.05 -11.15
N GLU A 567 24.39 -27.57 -12.25
CA GLU A 567 24.98 -26.59 -13.16
C GLU A 567 25.27 -25.23 -12.50
N MET A 568 24.65 -24.93 -11.35
CA MET A 568 24.89 -23.71 -10.58
C MET A 568 26.14 -23.80 -9.70
N ILE A 569 26.68 -25.00 -9.45
CA ILE A 569 27.91 -25.19 -8.67
C ILE A 569 29.09 -24.56 -9.43
N GLY A 570 29.72 -23.54 -8.84
CA GLY A 570 30.79 -22.76 -9.46
C GLY A 570 30.30 -21.54 -10.27
N ARG A 571 28.99 -21.45 -10.53
CA ARG A 571 28.36 -20.34 -11.29
C ARG A 571 27.47 -19.45 -10.44
N PHE A 572 27.18 -19.83 -9.20
CA PHE A 572 26.40 -19.07 -8.25
C PHE A 572 27.05 -19.13 -6.87
N CYS A 573 27.06 -18.02 -6.14
CA CYS A 573 27.45 -17.97 -4.74
C CYS A 573 26.45 -17.12 -3.95
N PHE A 574 26.31 -17.43 -2.67
CA PHE A 574 25.41 -16.73 -1.76
C PHE A 574 26.18 -15.99 -0.67
N ILE A 575 25.94 -14.69 -0.54
CA ILE A 575 26.53 -13.86 0.52
C ILE A 575 25.46 -13.65 1.59
N GLN A 576 25.74 -14.07 2.82
CA GLN A 576 24.90 -13.78 3.99
C GLN A 576 25.61 -12.78 4.89
N ILE A 577 25.13 -11.55 4.95
CA ILE A 577 25.53 -10.57 5.96
C ILE A 577 24.60 -10.72 7.16
N ALA A 578 25.18 -11.01 8.32
CA ALA A 578 24.45 -11.22 9.56
C ALA A 578 25.02 -10.33 10.67
N ALA A 579 24.38 -9.19 10.94
CA ALA A 579 24.82 -8.31 12.01
C ALA A 579 24.55 -8.98 13.38
N PRO A 580 25.57 -9.13 14.25
CA PRO A 580 25.37 -9.66 15.61
C PRO A 580 24.31 -8.88 16.37
N SER A 581 23.40 -9.58 17.04
CA SER A 581 22.29 -8.97 17.78
C SER A 581 21.99 -9.80 19.01
N ARG A 582 21.82 -9.13 20.17
CA ARG A 582 21.36 -9.74 21.43
C ARG A 582 22.14 -11.00 21.84
N SER A 583 23.45 -11.01 21.63
CA SER A 583 24.33 -12.17 21.88
C SER A 583 24.39 -12.63 23.35
N ALA A 584 23.84 -11.85 24.28
CA ALA A 584 23.70 -12.25 25.69
C ALA A 584 22.63 -13.33 25.92
N LEU A 585 21.70 -13.54 24.97
CA LEU A 585 20.61 -14.50 25.07
C LEU A 585 21.00 -15.86 24.49
N GLU A 586 20.66 -16.94 25.20
CA GLU A 586 21.02 -18.31 24.85
C GLU A 586 20.44 -18.73 23.49
N GLU A 587 19.19 -18.36 23.19
CA GLU A 587 18.52 -18.68 21.92
C GLU A 587 19.25 -18.05 20.73
N TYR A 588 19.82 -16.85 20.91
CA TYR A 588 20.58 -16.17 19.86
C TYR A 588 21.96 -16.80 19.67
N GLN A 589 22.61 -17.25 20.74
CA GLN A 589 23.87 -17.99 20.68
C GLN A 589 23.69 -19.34 19.97
N ASN A 590 22.64 -20.08 20.32
CA ASN A 590 22.30 -21.36 19.68
C ASN A 590 21.95 -21.18 18.20
N PHE A 591 21.24 -20.09 17.86
CA PHE A 591 20.94 -19.74 16.48
C PHE A 591 22.21 -19.39 15.68
N ASP A 592 23.13 -18.59 16.22
CA ASP A 592 24.43 -18.30 15.60
C ASP A 592 25.22 -19.58 15.30
N ALA A 593 25.35 -20.45 16.31
CA ALA A 593 26.03 -21.73 16.17
C ALA A 593 25.41 -22.59 15.05
N SER A 594 24.08 -22.62 14.97
CA SER A 594 23.35 -23.36 13.93
C SER A 594 23.58 -22.80 12.53
N VAL A 595 23.56 -21.47 12.38
CA VAL A 595 23.82 -20.79 11.08
C VAL A 595 25.25 -21.06 10.60
N ARG A 596 26.24 -20.98 11.51
CA ARG A 596 27.65 -21.28 11.20
C ARG A 596 27.86 -22.74 10.84
N ALA A 597 27.24 -23.65 11.58
CA ALA A 597 27.34 -25.09 11.33
C ALA A 597 26.75 -25.45 9.95
N LEU A 598 25.55 -24.96 9.64
CA LEU A 598 24.90 -25.21 8.35
C LEU A 598 25.71 -24.61 7.19
N THR A 599 26.22 -23.39 7.34
CA THR A 599 27.11 -22.77 6.34
C THR A 599 28.34 -23.64 6.08
N THR A 600 28.97 -24.14 7.14
CA THR A 600 30.16 -25.00 7.04
C THR A 600 29.82 -26.31 6.33
N GLN A 601 28.69 -26.93 6.67
CA GLN A 601 28.20 -28.14 6.00
C GLN A 601 28.01 -27.93 4.49
N ILE A 602 27.32 -26.85 4.08
CA ILE A 602 27.08 -26.53 2.67
C ILE A 602 28.41 -26.30 1.95
N ASN A 603 29.30 -25.51 2.55
CA ASN A 603 30.61 -25.22 1.97
C ASN A 603 31.47 -26.48 1.80
N LEU A 604 31.50 -27.37 2.80
CA LEU A 604 32.24 -28.64 2.72
C LEU A 604 31.70 -29.55 1.60
N ARG A 605 30.38 -29.51 1.35
CA ARG A 605 29.72 -30.38 0.39
C ARG A 605 29.86 -29.92 -1.06
N PHE A 606 29.80 -28.61 -1.32
CA PHE A 606 29.73 -28.07 -2.69
C PHE A 606 30.91 -27.21 -3.11
N SER A 607 31.88 -26.92 -2.24
CA SER A 607 33.10 -26.20 -2.64
C SER A 607 33.93 -27.00 -3.64
N LYS A 608 34.63 -26.27 -4.52
CA LYS A 608 35.58 -26.84 -5.49
C LYS A 608 36.75 -25.88 -5.64
N GLU A 609 37.97 -26.36 -5.44
CA GLU A 609 39.18 -25.54 -5.55
C GLU A 609 39.10 -24.23 -4.73
N SER A 610 38.96 -23.08 -5.39
CA SER A 610 38.83 -21.76 -4.77
C SER A 610 37.38 -21.26 -4.66
N TYR A 611 36.41 -22.00 -5.21
CA TYR A 611 34.98 -21.66 -5.17
C TYR A 611 34.34 -22.03 -3.82
N LEU A 612 33.63 -21.07 -3.24
CA LEU A 612 32.84 -21.22 -2.02
C LEU A 612 31.37 -20.89 -2.33
N PRO A 613 30.41 -21.81 -2.06
CA PRO A 613 29.00 -21.56 -2.35
C PRO A 613 28.38 -20.54 -1.40
N VAL A 614 28.82 -20.44 -0.14
CA VAL A 614 28.25 -19.52 0.86
C VAL A 614 29.34 -18.71 1.57
N HIS A 615 29.25 -17.38 1.46
CA HIS A 615 30.06 -16.41 2.20
C HIS A 615 29.26 -15.84 3.37
N LEU A 616 29.47 -16.38 4.57
CA LEU A 616 28.83 -15.88 5.80
C LEU A 616 29.69 -14.79 6.44
N LYS A 617 29.14 -13.58 6.58
CA LYS A 617 29.76 -12.41 7.21
C LYS A 617 29.02 -12.04 8.49
N VAL A 618 29.49 -12.56 9.63
CA VAL A 618 28.90 -12.26 10.95
C VAL A 618 29.60 -11.06 11.57
N GLU A 619 29.35 -9.88 11.01
CA GLU A 619 29.94 -8.62 11.45
C GLU A 619 29.01 -7.44 11.13
N HIS A 620 29.19 -6.34 11.87
CA HIS A 620 28.46 -5.11 11.60
C HIS A 620 29.03 -4.43 10.35
N HIS A 621 28.15 -3.95 9.47
CA HIS A 621 28.50 -3.16 8.29
C HIS A 621 27.75 -1.84 8.36
N GLU A 622 28.45 -0.75 8.02
CA GLU A 622 27.81 0.56 7.90
C GLU A 622 26.84 0.56 6.69
N PRO A 623 25.79 1.40 6.70
CA PRO A 623 24.79 1.42 5.63
C PRO A 623 25.36 1.57 4.21
N VAL A 624 26.44 2.35 4.08
CA VAL A 624 27.13 2.57 2.80
C VAL A 624 27.76 1.28 2.28
N ASP A 625 28.32 0.45 3.17
CA ASP A 625 28.93 -0.83 2.81
C ASP A 625 27.87 -1.83 2.39
N VAL A 626 26.76 -1.92 3.13
CA VAL A 626 25.62 -2.77 2.78
C VAL A 626 25.06 -2.39 1.41
N ASN A 627 24.96 -1.09 1.10
CA ASN A 627 24.55 -0.61 -0.22
C ASN A 627 25.45 -1.11 -1.36
N ARG A 628 26.77 -1.26 -1.13
CA ARG A 628 27.68 -1.85 -2.13
C ARG A 628 27.32 -3.31 -2.41
N TYR A 629 26.94 -4.09 -1.40
CA TYR A 629 26.48 -5.47 -1.60
C TYR A 629 25.14 -5.52 -2.35
N TYR A 630 24.17 -4.66 -2.00
CA TYR A 630 22.90 -4.57 -2.75
C TYR A 630 23.14 -4.32 -4.24
N ARG A 631 24.05 -3.39 -4.56
CA ARG A 631 24.44 -3.04 -5.93
C ARG A 631 25.19 -4.18 -6.63
N ALA A 632 26.00 -4.94 -5.91
CA ALA A 632 26.74 -6.06 -6.47
C ALA A 632 25.84 -7.27 -6.82
N ALA A 633 24.83 -7.54 -5.99
CA ALA A 633 24.02 -8.76 -6.03
C ALA A 633 23.11 -8.85 -7.27
N ASP A 634 22.94 -10.06 -7.80
CA ASP A 634 21.98 -10.37 -8.86
C ASP A 634 20.61 -10.73 -8.29
N VAL A 635 20.57 -11.37 -7.11
CA VAL A 635 19.33 -11.72 -6.40
C VAL A 635 19.44 -11.33 -4.93
N CYS A 636 18.42 -10.68 -4.37
CA CYS A 636 18.30 -10.46 -2.93
C CYS A 636 17.20 -11.34 -2.35
N MET A 637 17.50 -12.04 -1.26
CA MET A 637 16.60 -12.95 -0.57
C MET A 637 16.23 -12.41 0.81
N VAL A 638 14.95 -12.07 0.97
CA VAL A 638 14.35 -11.61 2.22
C VAL A 638 13.31 -12.64 2.66
N THR A 639 13.76 -13.66 3.37
CA THR A 639 12.97 -14.87 3.68
C THR A 639 12.50 -14.94 5.14
N SER A 640 12.19 -13.79 5.76
CA SER A 640 11.79 -13.75 7.17
C SER A 640 10.56 -14.62 7.46
N LEU A 641 10.59 -15.37 8.57
CA LEU A 641 9.49 -16.23 9.02
C LEU A 641 8.31 -15.40 9.51
N HIS A 642 8.59 -14.25 10.13
CA HIS A 642 7.61 -13.25 10.49
C HIS A 642 8.32 -11.90 10.67
N ASP A 643 7.86 -10.85 9.99
CA ASP A 643 8.48 -9.52 10.06
C ASP A 643 7.43 -8.43 9.92
N GLY A 644 7.53 -7.38 10.74
CA GLY A 644 6.57 -6.28 10.75
C GLY A 644 6.50 -5.55 9.40
N MET A 645 7.66 -5.33 8.77
CA MET A 645 7.77 -4.70 7.44
C MET A 645 8.91 -5.31 6.62
N ASN A 646 10.13 -5.29 7.15
CA ASN A 646 11.40 -5.55 6.45
C ASN A 646 11.84 -4.42 5.49
N LEU A 647 12.75 -3.55 5.97
CA LEU A 647 13.28 -2.45 5.17
C LEU A 647 14.41 -2.86 4.22
N VAL A 648 15.11 -3.97 4.49
CA VAL A 648 16.17 -4.50 3.60
C VAL A 648 15.63 -4.75 2.19
N ALA A 649 14.39 -5.25 2.08
CA ALA A 649 13.71 -5.41 0.79
C ALA A 649 13.59 -4.08 0.03
N LYS A 650 13.21 -3.00 0.72
CA LYS A 650 13.06 -1.67 0.13
C LYS A 650 14.40 -1.01 -0.17
N GLU A 651 15.40 -1.20 0.69
CA GLU A 651 16.78 -0.72 0.49
C GLU A 651 17.42 -1.36 -0.74
N TYR A 652 17.27 -2.68 -0.94
CA TYR A 652 17.73 -3.36 -2.14
C TYR A 652 17.08 -2.78 -3.40
N VAL A 653 15.75 -2.65 -3.41
CA VAL A 653 15.00 -2.08 -4.54
C VAL A 653 15.48 -0.65 -4.85
N ALA A 654 15.74 0.16 -3.82
CA ALA A 654 16.25 1.52 -3.98
C ALA A 654 17.68 1.58 -4.51
N ALA A 655 18.53 0.63 -4.10
CA ALA A 655 19.92 0.55 -4.54
C ALA A 655 20.08 0.16 -6.01
N ARG A 656 19.06 -0.46 -6.65
CA ARG A 656 19.09 -0.92 -8.05
C ARG A 656 18.62 0.13 -9.04
N ASP A 657 19.40 1.20 -9.19
CA ASP A 657 19.17 2.27 -10.17
C ASP A 657 19.37 1.86 -11.63
N ASP A 658 20.01 0.70 -11.90
CA ASP A 658 20.03 0.06 -13.21
C ASP A 658 18.74 -0.70 -13.56
N GLU A 659 17.76 -0.72 -12.64
CA GLU A 659 16.50 -1.46 -12.75
C GLU A 659 16.70 -2.97 -12.95
N ARG A 660 17.87 -3.55 -12.59
CA ARG A 660 18.09 -4.99 -12.72
C ARG A 660 18.14 -5.68 -11.36
N GLY A 661 18.23 -7.00 -11.40
CA GLY A 661 18.22 -7.87 -10.23
C GLY A 661 16.82 -8.26 -9.80
N VAL A 662 16.75 -9.27 -8.94
CA VAL A 662 15.49 -9.89 -8.52
C VAL A 662 15.39 -9.91 -7.00
N LEU A 663 14.24 -9.51 -6.48
CA LEU A 663 13.91 -9.64 -5.06
C LEU A 663 13.06 -10.90 -4.84
N ILE A 664 13.51 -11.79 -3.96
CA ILE A 664 12.74 -12.90 -3.41
C ILE A 664 12.28 -12.49 -2.02
N LEU A 665 10.97 -12.50 -1.78
CA LEU A 665 10.38 -11.91 -0.58
C LEU A 665 9.41 -12.87 0.09
N SER A 666 9.58 -13.06 1.39
CA SER A 666 8.65 -13.86 2.19
C SER A 666 7.29 -13.18 2.28
N ARG A 667 6.23 -13.96 2.08
CA ARG A 667 4.83 -13.54 2.29
C ARG A 667 4.50 -13.13 3.72
N PHE A 668 5.39 -13.41 4.68
CA PHE A 668 5.22 -13.09 6.11
C PHE A 668 5.93 -11.79 6.52
N THR A 669 6.32 -10.98 5.53
CA THR A 669 6.84 -9.63 5.73
C THR A 669 5.77 -8.60 5.40
N GLY A 670 5.70 -7.50 6.16
CA GLY A 670 4.81 -6.40 5.80
C GLY A 670 5.07 -5.82 4.40
N ALA A 671 6.33 -5.85 3.93
CA ALA A 671 6.73 -5.35 2.62
C ALA A 671 6.11 -6.16 1.46
N ALA A 672 5.70 -7.42 1.68
CA ALA A 672 5.01 -8.21 0.67
C ALA A 672 3.61 -7.67 0.31
N HIS A 673 3.04 -6.78 1.14
CA HIS A 673 1.80 -6.06 0.84
C HIS A 673 2.01 -4.81 -0.01
N GLU A 674 3.25 -4.46 -0.33
CA GLU A 674 3.57 -3.34 -1.21
C GLU A 674 4.34 -3.82 -2.44
N LEU A 675 5.35 -4.69 -2.26
CA LEU A 675 6.27 -5.17 -3.30
C LEU A 675 5.74 -6.40 -4.06
N TYR A 676 4.61 -6.26 -4.76
CA TYR A 676 3.93 -7.38 -5.44
C TYR A 676 4.73 -7.99 -6.59
N GLU A 677 5.63 -7.24 -7.21
CA GLU A 677 6.45 -7.72 -8.34
C GLU A 677 7.69 -8.51 -7.88
N ALA A 678 7.95 -8.62 -6.59
CA ALA A 678 8.91 -9.57 -6.04
C ALA A 678 8.46 -11.02 -6.28
N LEU A 679 9.40 -11.96 -6.25
CA LEU A 679 9.06 -13.39 -6.20
C LEU A 679 8.63 -13.74 -4.77
N ILE A 680 7.31 -13.78 -4.55
CA ILE A 680 6.73 -14.04 -3.22
C ILE A 680 6.83 -15.53 -2.89
N VAL A 681 7.48 -15.86 -1.77
CA VAL A 681 7.71 -17.24 -1.32
C VAL A 681 7.12 -17.50 0.06
N ASN A 682 6.82 -18.77 0.34
CA ASN A 682 6.66 -19.24 1.69
C ASN A 682 8.02 -19.81 2.18
N PRO A 683 8.73 -19.16 3.12
CA PRO A 683 10.05 -19.60 3.56
C PRO A 683 10.05 -20.99 4.24
N TYR A 684 8.89 -21.50 4.65
CA TYR A 684 8.75 -22.86 5.17
C TYR A 684 8.75 -23.94 4.07
N HIS A 685 8.57 -23.55 2.80
CA HIS A 685 8.65 -24.46 1.65
C HIS A 685 10.00 -24.26 0.96
N ILE A 686 10.96 -25.09 1.35
CA ILE A 686 12.37 -24.95 0.94
C ILE A 686 12.52 -25.13 -0.57
N GLU A 687 11.86 -26.12 -1.15
CA GLU A 687 11.92 -26.44 -2.58
C GLU A 687 11.32 -25.30 -3.42
N GLN A 688 10.15 -24.76 -3.03
CA GLN A 688 9.57 -23.58 -3.67
C GLN A 688 10.53 -22.38 -3.61
N THR A 689 11.22 -22.19 -2.48
CA THR A 689 12.17 -21.10 -2.32
C THR A 689 13.41 -21.30 -3.19
N ALA A 690 13.87 -22.55 -3.34
CA ALA A 690 14.96 -22.93 -4.24
C ALA A 690 14.56 -22.75 -5.72
N ASP A 691 13.35 -23.15 -6.11
CA ASP A 691 12.80 -22.94 -7.46
C ASP A 691 12.69 -21.45 -7.78
N ALA A 692 12.21 -20.64 -6.84
CA ALA A 692 12.16 -19.18 -6.98
C ALA A 692 13.57 -18.57 -7.10
N LEU A 693 14.55 -19.13 -6.40
CA LEU A 693 15.96 -18.72 -6.53
C LEU A 693 16.52 -19.07 -7.90
N TYR A 694 16.25 -20.27 -8.41
CA TYR A 694 16.63 -20.65 -9.77
C TYR A 694 15.98 -19.75 -10.82
N GLN A 695 14.67 -19.49 -10.68
CA GLN A 695 13.93 -18.58 -11.54
C GLN A 695 14.54 -17.17 -11.50
N ALA A 696 14.89 -16.66 -10.31
CA ALA A 696 15.52 -15.36 -10.15
C ALA A 696 16.88 -15.27 -10.87
N LEU A 697 17.71 -16.30 -10.74
CA LEU A 697 19.04 -16.37 -11.35
C LEU A 697 19.00 -16.52 -12.89
N THR A 698 17.92 -17.10 -13.43
CA THR A 698 17.73 -17.33 -14.87
C THR A 698 16.76 -16.33 -15.52
N MET A 699 16.25 -15.36 -14.76
CA MET A 699 15.26 -14.38 -15.22
C MET A 699 15.81 -13.50 -16.34
N PRO A 700 15.11 -13.36 -17.49
CA PRO A 700 15.53 -12.45 -18.55
C PRO A 700 15.57 -10.98 -18.10
N GLU A 701 16.52 -10.21 -18.62
CA GLU A 701 16.75 -8.81 -18.22
C GLU A 701 15.52 -7.92 -18.38
N PHE A 702 14.72 -8.11 -19.44
CA PHE A 702 13.49 -7.32 -19.65
C PHE A 702 12.46 -7.54 -18.53
N GLU A 703 12.38 -8.75 -17.98
CA GLU A 703 11.46 -9.07 -16.88
C GLU A 703 11.98 -8.47 -15.56
N GLN A 704 13.30 -8.55 -15.31
CA GLN A 704 13.93 -7.91 -14.16
C GLN A 704 13.65 -6.40 -14.15
N GLN A 705 13.82 -5.73 -15.30
CA GLN A 705 13.55 -4.30 -15.48
C GLN A 705 12.09 -3.93 -15.21
N ALA A 706 11.14 -4.70 -15.75
CA ALA A 706 9.73 -4.45 -15.52
C ALA A 706 9.37 -4.53 -14.02
N ARG A 707 9.84 -5.59 -13.33
CA ARG A 707 9.58 -5.81 -11.90
C ARG A 707 10.24 -4.74 -11.04
N MET A 708 11.53 -4.48 -11.26
CA MET A 708 12.31 -3.54 -10.47
C MET A 708 11.80 -2.10 -10.62
N ARG A 709 11.45 -1.67 -11.85
CA ARG A 709 10.88 -0.35 -12.09
C ARG A 709 9.57 -0.13 -11.33
N SER A 710 8.67 -1.13 -11.32
CA SER A 710 7.41 -1.05 -10.57
C SER A 710 7.67 -0.88 -9.07
N MET A 711 8.49 -1.77 -8.50
CA MET A 711 8.83 -1.72 -7.07
C MET A 711 9.54 -0.41 -6.68
N ARG A 712 10.44 0.10 -7.53
CA ARG A 712 11.13 1.38 -7.31
C ARG A 712 10.17 2.56 -7.30
N SER A 713 9.20 2.61 -8.21
CA SER A 713 8.18 3.65 -8.21
C SER A 713 7.40 3.64 -6.90
N MET A 714 6.98 2.45 -6.45
CA MET A 714 6.26 2.34 -5.20
C MET A 714 7.11 2.76 -3.99
N VAL A 715 8.38 2.34 -3.88
CA VAL A 715 9.25 2.77 -2.76
C VAL A 715 9.51 4.28 -2.78
N ARG A 716 9.66 4.89 -3.97
CA ARG A 716 9.81 6.34 -4.13
C ARG A 716 8.58 7.10 -3.64
N ASP A 717 7.40 6.67 -4.09
CA ASP A 717 6.14 7.38 -3.86
C ASP A 717 5.61 7.13 -2.42
N PHE A 718 5.93 5.96 -1.85
CA PHE A 718 5.57 5.52 -0.50
C PHE A 718 6.81 5.51 0.41
N ASN A 719 7.51 6.65 0.50
CA ASN A 719 8.73 6.80 1.29
C ASN A 719 8.47 7.17 2.76
N VAL A 720 9.54 7.25 3.56
CA VAL A 720 9.45 7.51 5.01
C VAL A 720 8.84 8.87 5.37
N TYR A 721 9.02 9.89 4.52
CA TYR A 721 8.44 11.21 4.76
C TYR A 721 6.92 11.16 4.64
N ARG A 722 6.40 10.40 3.66
CA ARG A 722 4.98 10.14 3.53
C ARG A 722 4.42 9.38 4.73
N TRP A 723 5.14 8.36 5.20
CA TRP A 723 4.77 7.60 6.40
C TRP A 723 4.56 8.52 7.62
N ALA A 724 5.53 9.40 7.89
CA ALA A 724 5.42 10.38 8.98
C ALA A 724 4.31 11.40 8.75
N ALA A 725 4.22 11.97 7.54
CA ALA A 725 3.22 12.97 7.18
C ALA A 725 1.79 12.47 7.40
N ARG A 726 1.48 11.22 7.03
CA ARG A 726 0.15 10.64 7.21
C ARG A 726 -0.26 10.58 8.68
N MET A 727 0.62 10.09 9.55
CA MET A 727 0.35 10.03 11.00
C MET A 727 0.14 11.43 11.59
N LEU A 728 0.99 12.38 11.18
CA LEU A 728 0.93 13.76 11.65
C LEU A 728 -0.34 14.48 11.18
N LEU A 729 -0.79 14.26 9.94
CA LEU A 729 -2.05 14.80 9.44
C LEU A 729 -3.26 14.25 10.20
N ASP A 730 -3.29 12.95 10.45
CA ASP A 730 -4.38 12.34 11.22
C ASP A 730 -4.37 12.83 12.68
N ALA A 731 -3.19 13.04 13.26
CA ALA A 731 -3.05 13.64 14.58
C ALA A 731 -3.58 15.08 14.62
N ALA A 732 -3.23 15.91 13.63
CA ALA A 732 -3.71 17.28 13.52
C ALA A 732 -5.24 17.34 13.41
N ARG A 733 -5.85 16.44 12.63
CA ARG A 733 -7.32 16.34 12.49
C ARG A 733 -8.00 15.99 13.81
N ILE A 734 -7.47 15.01 14.55
CA ILE A 734 -8.03 14.61 15.85
C ILE A 734 -7.95 15.78 16.83
N ARG A 735 -6.81 16.47 16.88
CA ARG A 735 -6.59 17.65 17.72
C ARG A 735 -7.53 18.80 17.37
N GLN A 736 -7.76 19.07 16.09
CA GLN A 736 -8.72 20.09 15.65
C GLN A 736 -10.15 19.74 16.10
N ARG A 737 -10.54 18.46 15.99
CA ARG A 737 -11.85 17.99 16.43
C ARG A 737 -12.04 18.12 17.95
N GLN A 738 -11.01 17.82 18.75
CA GLN A 738 -11.03 18.00 20.20
C GLN A 738 -11.21 19.48 20.58
N LYS A 739 -10.41 20.37 19.98
CA LYS A 739 -10.53 21.83 20.19
C LYS A 739 -11.92 22.36 19.83
N LEU A 740 -12.56 21.81 18.80
CA LEU A 740 -13.93 22.17 18.42
C LEU A 740 -14.97 21.64 19.42
N SER A 741 -14.82 20.40 19.92
CA SER A 741 -15.72 19.84 20.94
C SER A 741 -15.68 20.66 22.24
N GLU A 742 -14.48 20.99 22.70
CA GLU A 742 -14.27 21.81 23.91
C GLU A 742 -14.93 23.20 23.77
N LYS A 743 -14.81 23.85 22.61
CA LYS A 743 -15.45 25.14 22.33
C LYS A 743 -16.98 25.08 22.30
N ILE A 744 -17.56 23.92 21.97
CA ILE A 744 -19.01 23.72 21.88
C ILE A 744 -19.58 23.26 23.25
N GLY A 745 -18.73 22.97 24.23
CA GLY A 745 -19.16 22.52 25.57
C GLY A 745 -19.66 21.07 25.60
N MET A 746 -19.18 20.24 24.67
CA MET A 746 -19.47 18.79 24.60
C MET A 746 -18.33 17.94 25.14
#